data_AF-A0A838QYK1-F1
#
_entry.id   AF-A0A838QYK1-F1
#
_cell.length_a   1.000
_cell.length_b   1.000
_cell.length_c   1.000
_cell.angle_alpha   90.00
_cell.angle_beta   90.00
_cell.angle_gamma   90.00
#
_symmetry.space_group_name_H-M   'P 1'
#
loop_
_entity.id
_entity.type
_entity.pdbx_description
1 polymer ?
#
loop_
_entity_poly.entity_id
_entity_poly.type
_entity_poly.pdbx_seq_one_letter_code
_entity_poly.pdbx_strand_id
1 'polypeptide(L)'
;MLSAVTLVALSLASRVDAIQFIQDYNEIDRPSFDPYGTELRRIATAAAIIWEDYILDDRTFEFDLSWENIDGDRVGEFRAGVFVDDAIVFDTHDSAGNLRNWFFDPTPLENEEYGMLQSLYRNGASEPGIAGTAPELLETGYVGYDGSQRLDLLTIALHEMGHFLGINLGLGDSAFNLNPATLGGANVSVFATDEPWEEFEHLEVSTALMSDSATQGFRRLPSAIDILALWDESGFTQFDLPRVDFIGAESTDWDGTLNWIGGRVPDDDNQVFVRNGGSVRLTGDYSTAKSLAVDENSRLITTNNTHLRVYGPVSLGGNFTGEIHLGNILPGGAPTLEAYSLDVASGLVNLQAPTSVVDVSGDLYIGSRAHIRGDGTVKVGGTLNNRGEITGGTLFPLNAELTVRTTGGGRLDLDGDEESGRITASLGNLRIEGTLLENDPFSGVATIEPGRTITVTQPWSLDGRLVMHGGAAAASPAILGGAAVALSGQVETDGHAIINTTVALVDASVWNVEGTLSTGSISGSGGAHTFTKTGAGTLVANLSSSGAKTFEQGAFQGSINGAGAATFMPGAAFRLIGGSSSPITLHGAGDSSFLSLHKRGQGTSGLSGLLTIERNPNISVDAGGILTLSGGIMSVNDSGFIKSGDGELVISGPGAGPIVADIRGGQLTIAHNNALGAGRVFVQPLGGGSLALAEAVTFANQISMVQGRILGLGNSTVASDITLFPSGNHTFEVPQFDHTLTFSGSIADFGGGASLTKTGAGAVALTGNSTIIGGLTVAEGVLANHGVIASGATHVTGNALLLGSGQFADVNVRDNGRFAPGGTPDLSLFSPATVAIRDFVLSAAGQSRSELLIQLGGLTPGFGHDQLLVSGNATLAG
;
A
#
# COMPACT_ATOMS: atom_id res chain seq x y z
N MET A 1 38.26 -31.04 28.24
CA MET A 1 39.47 -30.49 27.59
C MET A 1 39.44 -29.00 27.83
N LEU A 2 40.37 -28.48 28.63
CA LEU A 2 40.50 -27.05 28.91
C LEU A 2 40.87 -26.33 27.60
N SER A 3 40.06 -25.38 27.18
CA SER A 3 40.41 -24.47 26.09
C SER A 3 41.19 -23.31 26.70
N ALA A 4 42.47 -23.21 26.35
CA ALA A 4 43.30 -22.06 26.68
C ALA A 4 42.72 -20.84 25.95
N VAL A 5 42.24 -19.86 26.72
CA VAL A 5 41.95 -18.52 26.22
C VAL A 5 43.31 -17.85 26.04
N THR A 6 43.80 -17.84 24.81
CA THR A 6 44.92 -17.00 24.42
C THR A 6 44.42 -15.56 24.42
N LEU A 7 44.77 -14.81 25.47
CA LEU A 7 44.61 -13.36 25.51
C LEU A 7 45.50 -12.79 24.41
N VAL A 8 44.91 -12.53 23.24
CA VAL A 8 45.58 -11.73 22.21
C VAL A 8 45.58 -10.31 22.74
N ALA A 9 46.70 -9.92 23.35
CA ALA A 9 47.00 -8.50 23.53
C ALA A 9 47.11 -7.89 22.13
N LEU A 10 46.01 -7.32 21.64
CA LEU A 10 46.08 -6.32 20.59
C LEU A 10 46.95 -5.21 21.18
N SER A 11 48.22 -5.16 20.79
CA SER A 11 49.01 -3.95 20.98
C SER A 11 48.36 -2.89 20.12
N LEU A 12 47.42 -2.13 20.70
CA LEU A 12 47.10 -0.80 20.21
C LEU A 12 48.44 -0.10 20.14
N ALA A 13 48.93 0.16 18.92
CA ALA A 13 50.09 1.00 18.76
C ALA A 13 49.70 2.34 19.39
N SER A 14 50.33 2.70 20.51
CA SER A 14 50.12 4.01 21.12
C SER A 14 50.30 5.07 20.03
N ARG A 15 49.42 6.08 20.03
CA ARG A 15 49.65 7.26 19.19
C ARG A 15 51.07 7.74 19.53
N VAL A 16 51.90 7.91 18.50
CA VAL A 16 53.38 8.04 18.64
C VAL A 16 53.80 9.28 19.45
N ASP A 17 52.85 10.16 19.77
CA ASP A 17 53.08 11.41 20.49
C ASP A 17 52.27 11.51 21.81
N ALA A 18 51.73 10.43 22.38
CA ALA A 18 51.01 10.48 23.66
C ALA A 18 51.92 10.44 24.90
N ILE A 19 51.43 10.93 26.05
CA ILE A 19 52.12 10.70 27.32
C ILE A 19 52.20 9.19 27.60
N GLN A 20 53.11 8.78 28.48
CA GLN A 20 53.24 7.40 28.92
C GLN A 20 53.40 7.33 30.43
N PHE A 21 52.57 6.54 31.10
CA PHE A 21 52.75 6.24 32.52
C PHE A 21 53.53 4.95 32.73
N ILE A 22 54.53 5.00 33.60
CA ILE A 22 55.27 3.84 34.09
C ILE A 22 54.96 3.72 35.58
N GLN A 23 54.31 2.61 35.94
CA GLN A 23 53.82 2.37 37.29
C GLN A 23 54.70 1.33 37.98
N ASP A 24 55.36 1.71 39.06
CA ASP A 24 56.12 0.79 39.90
C ASP A 24 55.29 0.44 41.15
N TYR A 25 54.79 -0.79 41.21
CA TYR A 25 53.97 -1.20 42.35
C TYR A 25 54.83 -1.51 43.57
N ASN A 26 54.68 -0.71 44.62
CA ASN A 26 55.38 -0.84 45.88
C ASN A 26 54.43 -1.35 46.98
N GLU A 27 54.73 -2.49 47.58
CA GLU A 27 53.85 -3.14 48.58
C GLU A 27 54.06 -2.55 49.99
N ILE A 28 53.50 -1.36 50.25
CA ILE A 28 53.49 -0.73 51.58
C ILE A 28 52.47 -1.44 52.50
N ASP A 29 51.19 -1.48 52.10
CA ASP A 29 50.13 -2.26 52.75
C ASP A 29 49.62 -3.40 51.85
N ARG A 30 49.06 -4.44 52.45
CA ARG A 30 48.51 -5.63 51.76
C ARG A 30 47.09 -5.92 52.26
N PRO A 31 46.10 -5.08 51.88
CA PRO A 31 44.73 -5.27 52.32
C PRO A 31 44.18 -6.62 51.87
N SER A 32 43.29 -7.21 52.67
CA SER A 32 42.76 -8.54 52.39
C SER A 32 41.95 -8.64 51.09
N PHE A 33 41.45 -7.50 50.56
CA PHE A 33 40.69 -7.44 49.31
C PHE A 33 41.57 -7.40 48.06
N ASP A 34 42.85 -7.01 48.16
CA ASP A 34 43.81 -6.98 47.03
C ASP A 34 45.26 -7.18 47.52
N PRO A 35 45.59 -8.36 48.08
CA PRO A 35 46.86 -8.59 48.80
C PRO A 35 48.12 -8.55 47.93
N TYR A 36 47.96 -8.47 46.60
CA TYR A 36 49.05 -8.45 45.61
C TYR A 36 48.99 -7.23 44.67
N GLY A 37 48.10 -6.27 44.94
CA GLY A 37 47.90 -5.10 44.09
C GLY A 37 47.40 -5.42 42.67
N THR A 38 46.76 -6.58 42.48
CA THR A 38 46.38 -7.03 41.12
C THR A 38 45.22 -6.20 40.59
N GLU A 39 44.23 -5.93 41.43
CA GLU A 39 43.10 -5.08 41.04
C GLU A 39 43.54 -3.61 40.97
N LEU A 40 44.36 -3.14 41.92
CA LEU A 40 44.89 -1.78 41.89
C LEU A 40 45.67 -1.49 40.61
N ARG A 41 46.65 -2.33 40.25
CA ARG A 41 47.42 -2.16 39.01
C ARG A 41 46.53 -2.19 37.78
N ARG A 42 45.51 -3.06 37.75
CA ARG A 42 44.59 -3.16 36.60
C ARG A 42 43.79 -1.88 36.41
N ILE A 43 43.25 -1.32 37.50
CA ILE A 43 42.49 -0.07 37.46
C ILE A 43 43.40 1.13 37.19
N ALA A 44 44.56 1.22 37.82
CA ALA A 44 45.54 2.27 37.56
C ALA A 44 46.06 2.22 36.11
N THR A 45 46.22 1.03 35.52
CA THR A 45 46.55 0.89 34.09
C THR A 45 45.43 1.44 33.21
N ALA A 46 44.16 1.18 33.55
CA ALA A 46 43.03 1.74 32.81
C ALA A 46 42.94 3.27 32.95
N ALA A 47 43.20 3.81 34.14
CA ALA A 47 43.29 5.26 34.37
C ALA A 47 44.42 5.90 33.56
N ALA A 48 45.60 5.26 33.50
CA ALA A 48 46.71 5.69 32.66
C ALA A 48 46.29 5.72 31.18
N ILE A 49 45.71 4.63 30.66
CA ILE A 49 45.25 4.57 29.25
C ILE A 49 44.31 5.74 28.91
N ILE A 50 43.41 6.12 29.83
CA ILE A 50 42.48 7.25 29.62
C ILE A 50 43.25 8.58 29.53
N TRP A 51 44.19 8.85 30.42
CA TRP A 51 44.99 10.08 30.37
C TRP A 51 45.97 10.11 29.18
N GLU A 52 46.54 8.97 28.81
CA GLU A 52 47.38 8.80 27.61
C GLU A 52 46.60 9.08 26.31
N ASP A 53 45.28 8.82 26.32
CA ASP A 53 44.41 9.15 25.18
C ASP A 53 44.11 10.66 25.11
N TYR A 54 44.10 11.36 26.25
CA TYR A 54 43.69 12.78 26.33
C TYR A 54 44.85 13.76 26.23
N ILE A 55 46.06 13.39 26.66
CA ILE A 55 47.24 14.26 26.61
C ILE A 55 48.21 13.72 25.57
N LEU A 56 48.36 14.48 24.48
CA LEU A 56 49.10 14.07 23.29
C LEU A 56 50.49 14.73 23.22
N ASP A 57 51.14 14.89 24.38
CA ASP A 57 52.53 15.30 24.47
C ASP A 57 53.42 14.08 24.74
N ASP A 58 54.49 13.89 23.96
CA ASP A 58 55.47 12.81 24.16
C ASP A 58 56.28 13.05 25.46
N ARG A 59 55.75 12.57 26.59
CA ARG A 59 56.39 12.63 27.92
C ARG A 59 56.14 11.35 28.69
N THR A 60 57.14 10.92 29.43
CA THR A 60 57.04 9.76 30.34
C THR A 60 56.92 10.23 31.78
N PHE A 61 55.97 9.62 32.49
CA PHE A 61 55.64 9.90 33.88
C PHE A 61 55.81 8.61 34.68
N GLU A 62 56.79 8.58 35.59
CA GLU A 62 57.10 7.41 36.42
C GLU A 62 56.65 7.68 37.86
N PHE A 63 55.90 6.75 38.48
CA PHE A 63 55.48 6.89 39.87
C PHE A 63 55.31 5.54 40.57
N ASP A 64 55.48 5.55 41.89
CA ASP A 64 55.21 4.43 42.79
C ASP A 64 53.70 4.31 43.06
N LEU A 65 53.14 3.13 42.85
CA LEU A 65 51.73 2.81 43.09
C LEU A 65 51.60 1.92 44.33
N SER A 66 50.80 2.28 45.32
CA SER A 66 50.65 1.44 46.53
C SER A 66 49.30 1.56 47.25
N TRP A 67 49.02 0.55 48.07
CA TRP A 67 47.99 0.60 49.11
C TRP A 67 48.63 1.11 50.40
N GLU A 68 47.97 2.02 51.11
CA GLU A 68 48.41 2.50 52.42
C GLU A 68 47.20 2.90 53.29
N ASN A 69 47.32 2.83 54.62
CA ASN A 69 46.35 3.46 55.50
C ASN A 69 46.72 4.93 55.66
N ILE A 70 46.08 5.81 54.89
CA ILE A 70 46.45 7.23 54.79
C ILE A 70 45.74 8.13 55.82
N ASP A 71 45.16 7.53 56.86
CA ASP A 71 44.53 8.17 58.03
C ASP A 71 43.63 9.38 57.71
N GLY A 72 42.31 9.18 57.74
CA GLY A 72 41.33 10.28 57.74
C GLY A 72 40.19 10.09 56.75
N ASP A 73 39.72 11.21 56.18
CA ASP A 73 38.62 11.21 55.20
C ASP A 73 39.11 11.13 53.75
N ARG A 74 40.43 11.20 53.51
CA ARG A 74 41.07 11.02 52.19
C ARG A 74 40.94 9.57 51.69
N VAL A 75 40.78 9.40 50.39
CA VAL A 75 40.61 8.07 49.75
C VAL A 75 41.75 7.71 48.79
N GLY A 76 42.48 8.71 48.33
CA GLY A 76 43.72 8.63 47.57
C GLY A 76 44.58 9.85 47.92
N GLU A 77 45.85 9.79 47.56
CA GLU A 77 46.77 10.92 47.67
C GLU A 77 47.93 10.77 46.68
N PHE A 78 48.17 11.80 45.87
CA PHE A 78 49.42 12.00 45.16
C PHE A 78 50.46 12.68 46.06
N ARG A 79 51.67 12.13 46.11
CA ARG A 79 52.79 12.65 46.89
C ARG A 79 53.92 13.05 45.95
N ALA A 80 54.08 14.37 45.77
CA ALA A 80 55.20 14.91 45.01
C ALA A 80 56.53 14.69 45.76
N GLY A 81 57.48 14.09 45.06
CA GLY A 81 58.77 13.71 45.59
C GLY A 81 59.72 14.89 45.82
N VAL A 82 59.72 15.50 47.02
CA VAL A 82 60.83 16.39 47.41
C VAL A 82 62.04 15.58 47.91
N PHE A 83 61.81 14.38 48.46
CA PHE A 83 62.84 13.48 49.03
C PHE A 83 62.58 11.97 48.81
N VAL A 84 61.49 11.60 48.15
CA VAL A 84 61.09 10.24 47.78
C VAL A 84 60.68 10.26 46.30
N ASP A 85 60.58 9.11 45.64
CA ASP A 85 60.03 9.03 44.28
C ASP A 85 58.54 9.46 44.30
N ASP A 86 58.05 10.04 43.20
CA ASP A 86 56.65 10.43 43.07
C ASP A 86 55.75 9.21 43.31
N ALA A 87 54.72 9.34 44.14
CA ALA A 87 53.88 8.20 44.52
C ALA A 87 52.39 8.54 44.50
N ILE A 88 51.58 7.57 44.06
CA ILE A 88 50.12 7.59 44.22
C ILE A 88 49.73 6.48 45.18
N VAL A 89 49.13 6.87 46.30
CA VAL A 89 48.70 5.95 47.35
C VAL A 89 47.18 5.92 47.46
N PHE A 90 46.63 4.74 47.73
CA PHE A 90 45.19 4.54 47.89
C PHE A 90 44.87 4.01 49.27
N ASP A 91 43.79 4.53 49.85
CA ASP A 91 43.45 4.24 51.23
C ASP A 91 42.92 2.81 51.44
N THR A 92 43.40 2.15 52.49
CA THR A 92 42.90 0.83 52.89
C THR A 92 41.80 0.88 53.92
N HIS A 93 41.68 1.94 54.74
CA HIS A 93 40.73 2.01 55.87
C HIS A 93 40.00 3.34 56.00
N ASP A 94 38.68 3.29 56.21
CA ASP A 94 37.92 4.50 56.54
C ASP A 94 38.32 5.14 57.88
N SER A 95 37.82 6.34 58.17
CA SER A 95 38.11 7.06 59.42
C SER A 95 37.62 6.33 60.69
N ALA A 96 36.80 5.28 60.56
CA ALA A 96 36.40 4.39 61.65
C ALA A 96 37.30 3.13 61.77
N GLY A 97 38.33 3.00 60.92
CA GLY A 97 39.27 1.89 60.87
C GLY A 97 38.70 0.63 60.21
N ASN A 98 37.60 0.71 59.46
CA ASN A 98 37.08 -0.41 58.67
C ASN A 98 37.73 -0.42 57.30
N LEU A 99 37.88 -1.61 56.68
CA LEU A 99 38.34 -1.71 55.31
C LEU A 99 37.43 -0.91 54.36
N ARG A 100 38.03 -0.11 53.48
CA ARG A 100 37.32 0.65 52.45
C ARG A 100 36.52 -0.28 51.53
N ASN A 101 35.31 0.15 51.20
CA ASN A 101 34.40 -0.58 50.31
C ASN A 101 34.62 -0.17 48.85
N TRP A 102 35.73 -0.64 48.26
CA TRP A 102 36.10 -0.33 46.87
C TRP A 102 35.21 -1.07 45.86
N PHE A 103 34.92 -0.39 44.75
CA PHE A 103 34.44 -1.00 43.52
C PHE A 103 35.61 -1.21 42.56
N PHE A 104 35.89 -2.48 42.27
CA PHE A 104 36.84 -2.90 41.25
C PHE A 104 36.06 -3.21 39.98
N ASP A 105 35.98 -2.24 39.08
CA ASP A 105 35.28 -2.41 37.81
C ASP A 105 35.96 -3.48 36.96
N PRO A 106 35.28 -4.57 36.57
CA PRO A 106 35.83 -5.58 35.66
C PRO A 106 36.20 -5.04 34.26
N THR A 107 35.52 -3.99 33.80
CA THR A 107 35.54 -3.40 32.45
C THR A 107 35.72 -1.88 32.49
N PRO A 108 36.83 -1.37 33.07
CA PRO A 108 37.02 0.05 33.42
C PRO A 108 36.99 1.03 32.23
N LEU A 109 37.20 0.54 31.01
CA LEU A 109 37.19 1.38 29.79
C LEU A 109 35.79 1.47 29.15
N GLU A 110 34.85 0.59 29.52
CA GLU A 110 33.53 0.50 28.89
C GLU A 110 32.46 1.29 29.65
N ASN A 111 32.60 1.45 30.97
CA ASN A 111 31.67 2.19 31.84
C ASN A 111 30.23 1.65 31.87
N GLU A 112 30.02 0.38 31.53
CA GLU A 112 28.70 -0.24 31.37
C GLU A 112 27.87 -0.29 32.67
N GLU A 113 28.51 -0.16 33.83
CA GLU A 113 27.87 -0.15 35.14
C GLU A 113 27.27 1.21 35.50
N TYR A 114 27.62 2.26 34.76
CA TYR A 114 27.25 3.64 35.05
C TYR A 114 26.48 4.28 33.89
N GLY A 115 25.34 4.91 34.19
CA GLY A 115 24.65 5.78 33.24
C GLY A 115 25.37 7.12 33.10
N MET A 116 26.51 7.13 32.39
CA MET A 116 27.37 8.30 32.24
C MET A 116 26.66 9.44 31.48
N LEU A 117 26.72 10.66 32.03
CA LEU A 117 26.12 11.86 31.45
C LEU A 117 27.07 13.05 31.57
N GLN A 118 27.04 13.95 30.58
CA GLN A 118 27.73 15.24 30.66
C GLN A 118 26.96 16.22 31.54
N SER A 119 27.65 16.80 32.51
CA SER A 119 27.24 18.03 33.17
C SER A 119 27.74 19.21 32.34
N LEU A 120 26.82 20.09 31.96
CA LEU A 120 27.14 21.30 31.19
C LEU A 120 27.04 22.51 32.09
N TYR A 121 27.83 23.54 31.80
CA TYR A 121 27.83 24.80 32.56
C TYR A 121 26.42 25.38 32.73
N ARG A 122 25.59 25.39 31.68
CA ARG A 122 24.20 25.88 31.76
C ARG A 122 23.28 25.07 32.67
N ASN A 123 23.59 23.79 32.90
CA ASN A 123 22.76 22.89 33.73
C ASN A 123 23.00 23.12 35.22
N GLY A 124 24.13 23.72 35.59
CA GLY A 124 24.50 24.08 36.96
C GLY A 124 24.70 25.58 37.08
N ALA A 125 23.68 26.41 36.81
CA ALA A 125 23.75 27.88 36.72
C ALA A 125 24.26 28.63 37.99
N SER A 126 24.82 27.92 38.96
CA SER A 126 25.56 28.44 40.09
C SER A 126 26.67 27.46 40.55
N GLU A 127 27.30 26.69 39.66
CA GLU A 127 28.50 25.94 40.03
C GLU A 127 29.51 26.96 40.58
N PRO A 128 29.81 26.93 41.89
CA PRO A 128 30.92 27.71 42.41
C PRO A 128 32.17 27.27 41.63
N GLY A 129 33.09 28.19 41.38
CA GLY A 129 34.33 27.84 40.70
C GLY A 129 34.47 28.23 39.23
N ILE A 130 33.48 28.82 38.55
CA ILE A 130 33.68 29.29 37.17
C ILE A 130 33.43 30.80 37.08
N ALA A 131 34.42 31.53 36.55
CA ALA A 131 34.36 32.95 36.26
C ALA A 131 34.49 33.24 34.76
N GLY A 132 34.01 34.42 34.35
CA GLY A 132 34.08 34.89 32.97
C GLY A 132 32.81 34.63 32.17
N THR A 133 32.96 34.39 30.86
CA THR A 133 31.83 34.18 29.93
C THR A 133 31.86 32.77 29.34
N ALA A 134 31.81 31.76 30.21
CA ALA A 134 31.86 30.37 29.78
C ALA A 134 30.74 30.04 28.78
N PRO A 135 31.05 29.33 27.67
CA PRO A 135 30.03 28.83 26.77
C PRO A 135 29.03 27.95 27.52
N GLU A 136 27.74 28.09 27.21
CA GLU A 136 26.67 27.30 27.85
C GLU A 136 26.87 25.78 27.71
N LEU A 137 27.56 25.36 26.66
CA LEU A 137 27.85 23.96 26.32
C LEU A 137 29.21 23.46 26.85
N LEU A 138 29.94 24.26 27.65
CA LEU A 138 31.17 23.78 28.28
C LEU A 138 30.84 22.61 29.23
N GLU A 139 31.48 21.46 29.01
CA GLU A 139 31.38 20.31 29.90
C GLU A 139 32.15 20.57 31.19
N THR A 140 31.42 20.59 32.31
CA THR A 140 31.95 20.81 33.67
C THR A 140 32.09 19.51 34.46
N GLY A 141 31.67 18.39 33.89
CA GLY A 141 31.76 17.08 34.52
C GLY A 141 31.25 15.97 33.59
N TYR A 142 31.76 14.75 33.77
CA TYR A 142 31.23 13.56 33.12
C TYR A 142 31.04 12.48 34.18
N VAL A 143 29.79 12.31 34.62
CA VAL A 143 29.44 11.62 35.86
C VAL A 143 28.37 10.58 35.60
N GLY A 144 28.50 9.41 36.22
CA GLY A 144 27.46 8.38 36.23
C GLY A 144 27.20 7.87 37.64
N TYR A 145 26.01 7.32 37.89
CA TYR A 145 25.60 6.78 39.18
C TYR A 145 25.08 5.34 39.01
N ASP A 146 25.63 4.40 39.80
CA ASP A 146 25.27 2.97 39.75
C ASP A 146 24.33 2.54 40.88
N GLY A 147 24.03 3.43 41.83
CA GLY A 147 23.21 3.11 43.01
C GLY A 147 23.93 2.33 44.11
N SER A 148 25.21 1.99 43.94
CA SER A 148 25.98 1.26 44.94
C SER A 148 26.51 2.19 46.03
N GLN A 149 26.90 1.64 47.18
CA GLN A 149 27.58 2.37 48.26
C GLN A 149 29.08 2.09 48.25
N ARG A 150 29.65 1.87 47.07
CA ARG A 150 31.08 1.59 46.89
C ARG A 150 31.80 2.81 46.34
N LEU A 151 33.06 3.00 46.70
CA LEU A 151 33.93 3.99 46.09
C LEU A 151 34.49 3.43 44.79
N ASP A 152 34.30 4.13 43.67
CA ASP A 152 34.84 3.71 42.38
C ASP A 152 36.36 3.96 42.34
N LEU A 153 37.15 2.88 42.33
CA LEU A 153 38.61 2.99 42.37
C LEU A 153 39.16 3.68 41.11
N LEU A 154 38.49 3.52 39.96
CA LEU A 154 38.90 4.14 38.70
C LEU A 154 38.83 5.67 38.81
N THR A 155 37.73 6.20 39.34
CA THR A 155 37.56 7.63 39.57
C THR A 155 38.68 8.20 40.44
N ILE A 156 39.01 7.54 41.56
CA ILE A 156 40.08 8.02 42.45
C ILE A 156 41.44 7.92 41.74
N ALA A 157 41.71 6.83 41.02
CA ALA A 157 42.98 6.69 40.31
C ALA A 157 43.17 7.75 39.22
N LEU A 158 42.11 8.08 38.48
CA LEU A 158 42.11 9.17 37.50
C LEU A 158 42.36 10.53 38.17
N HIS A 159 41.75 10.77 39.33
CA HIS A 159 41.91 12.00 40.11
C HIS A 159 43.36 12.20 40.55
N GLU A 160 43.96 11.21 41.22
CA GLU A 160 45.34 11.32 41.69
C GLU A 160 46.35 11.45 40.54
N MET A 161 46.11 10.76 39.41
CA MET A 161 46.91 10.95 38.20
C MET A 161 46.79 12.37 37.63
N GLY A 162 45.63 13.02 37.79
CA GLY A 162 45.44 14.42 37.42
C GLY A 162 46.33 15.37 38.22
N HIS A 163 46.47 15.16 39.54
CA HIS A 163 47.45 15.89 40.34
C HIS A 163 48.88 15.65 39.85
N PHE A 164 49.23 14.39 39.59
CA PHE A 164 50.57 14.04 39.12
C PHE A 164 50.91 14.70 37.78
N LEU A 165 49.92 14.86 36.89
CA LEU A 165 50.11 15.53 35.61
C LEU A 165 50.33 17.04 35.73
N GLY A 166 50.03 17.66 36.87
CA GLY A 166 50.37 19.04 37.16
C GLY A 166 49.22 19.96 37.56
N ILE A 167 47.99 19.44 37.70
CA ILE A 167 46.92 20.20 38.35
C ILE A 167 47.36 20.50 39.79
N ASN A 168 47.55 21.79 40.08
CA ASN A 168 47.83 22.37 41.40
C ASN A 168 49.28 22.29 41.92
N LEU A 169 50.27 22.21 41.02
CA LEU A 169 51.68 22.47 41.36
C LEU A 169 52.06 23.98 41.36
N GLY A 170 51.11 24.85 41.03
CA GLY A 170 51.30 26.29 40.89
C GLY A 170 51.33 27.05 42.23
N LEU A 171 52.47 27.63 42.58
CA LEU A 171 52.60 28.53 43.73
C LEU A 171 51.99 29.91 43.42
N GLY A 172 50.66 30.03 43.47
CA GLY A 172 49.99 31.32 43.71
C GLY A 172 49.02 31.86 42.64
N ASP A 173 48.50 31.05 41.73
CA ASP A 173 47.27 31.41 40.99
C ASP A 173 46.07 30.73 41.65
N SER A 174 45.03 31.50 41.94
CA SER A 174 43.77 30.99 42.50
C SER A 174 42.80 30.50 41.43
N ALA A 175 43.14 30.66 40.14
CA ALA A 175 42.30 30.24 39.03
C ALA A 175 43.09 29.81 37.78
N PHE A 176 42.61 28.76 37.13
CA PHE A 176 43.10 28.31 35.83
C PHE A 176 42.49 29.17 34.72
N ASN A 177 43.31 29.82 33.89
CA ASN A 177 42.88 30.77 32.87
C ASN A 177 42.81 30.10 31.50
N LEU A 178 41.73 29.34 31.29
CA LEU A 178 41.53 28.54 30.08
C LEU A 178 41.75 29.37 28.80
N ASN A 179 42.60 28.87 27.89
CA ASN A 179 42.92 29.58 26.66
C ASN A 179 41.65 29.88 25.85
N PRO A 180 41.37 31.15 25.50
CA PRO A 180 40.18 31.48 24.73
C PRO A 180 40.06 30.74 23.39
N ALA A 181 41.18 30.35 22.77
CA ALA A 181 41.17 29.58 21.53
C ALA A 181 40.54 28.19 21.66
N THR A 182 40.47 27.62 22.87
CA THR A 182 39.81 26.32 23.10
C THR A 182 38.33 26.46 23.42
N LEU A 183 37.83 27.70 23.59
CA LEU A 183 36.47 28.02 24.02
C LEU A 183 35.80 29.05 23.09
N GLY A 184 36.17 29.06 21.81
CA GLY A 184 35.59 29.96 20.81
C GLY A 184 35.77 31.45 21.09
N GLY A 185 36.88 31.82 21.71
CA GLY A 185 37.23 33.18 22.09
C GLY A 185 36.67 33.62 23.45
N ALA A 186 35.97 32.75 24.18
CA ALA A 186 35.50 33.06 25.53
C ALA A 186 36.67 33.12 26.52
N ASN A 187 36.67 34.13 27.40
CA ASN A 187 37.59 34.17 28.53
C ASN A 187 36.91 33.49 29.72
N VAL A 188 37.47 32.38 30.16
CA VAL A 188 36.96 31.57 31.25
C VAL A 188 38.08 31.31 32.23
N SER A 189 37.79 31.47 33.51
CA SER A 189 38.70 31.05 34.57
C SER A 189 37.99 30.05 35.47
N VAL A 190 38.71 29.04 35.94
CA VAL A 190 38.20 28.02 36.87
C VAL A 190 38.91 28.19 38.19
N PHE A 191 38.20 28.47 39.28
CA PHE A 191 38.82 28.64 40.59
C PHE A 191 39.26 27.30 41.15
N ALA A 192 40.44 27.32 41.77
CA ALA A 192 40.87 26.27 42.66
C ALA A 192 40.27 26.52 44.06
N THR A 193 39.98 25.45 44.80
CA THR A 193 39.40 25.53 46.15
C THR A 193 40.33 26.30 47.09
N ASP A 194 39.85 27.41 47.64
CA ASP A 194 40.57 28.22 48.64
C ASP A 194 40.45 27.58 50.04
N GLU A 195 41.25 26.55 50.29
CA GLU A 195 41.47 26.03 51.64
C GLU A 195 42.54 26.91 52.33
N PRO A 196 42.23 27.64 53.43
CA PRO A 196 43.09 28.72 53.96
C PRO A 196 44.50 28.30 54.42
N TRP A 197 44.84 27.01 54.37
CA TRP A 197 46.10 26.43 54.87
C TRP A 197 46.61 25.22 54.07
N GLU A 198 45.84 24.72 53.10
CA GLU A 198 46.23 23.61 52.23
C GLU A 198 46.49 24.18 50.83
N GLU A 199 47.37 23.52 50.07
CA GLU A 199 47.68 23.94 48.70
C GLU A 199 46.36 23.95 47.90
N PHE A 200 46.27 24.77 46.85
CA PHE A 200 45.04 24.96 46.06
C PHE A 200 44.70 23.69 45.26
N GLU A 201 44.49 22.54 45.89
CA GLU A 201 44.66 21.21 45.29
C GLU A 201 43.50 20.75 44.42
N HIS A 202 42.34 21.40 44.42
CA HIS A 202 41.15 20.92 43.69
C HIS A 202 40.43 22.01 42.90
N LEU A 203 39.66 21.64 41.88
CA LEU A 203 38.73 22.54 41.19
C LEU A 203 37.49 22.76 42.05
N GLU A 204 37.03 24.00 42.19
CA GLU A 204 35.76 24.31 42.90
C GLU A 204 34.50 23.76 42.20
N VAL A 205 34.65 23.24 40.98
CA VAL A 205 33.57 22.69 40.15
C VAL A 205 33.20 21.30 40.65
N SER A 206 32.11 21.20 41.39
CA SER A 206 31.71 19.98 42.12
C SER A 206 31.46 18.73 41.26
N THR A 207 31.21 18.92 39.96
CA THR A 207 30.98 17.83 39.00
C THR A 207 32.25 17.38 38.28
N ALA A 208 33.33 18.13 38.39
CA ALA A 208 34.59 17.82 37.73
C ALA A 208 35.26 16.59 38.37
N LEU A 209 36.15 15.93 37.64
CA LEU A 209 36.95 14.85 38.20
C LEU A 209 37.82 15.41 39.33
N MET A 210 38.43 16.57 39.12
CA MET A 210 39.42 17.18 40.00
C MET A 210 38.81 18.00 41.15
N SER A 211 37.54 17.79 41.48
CA SER A 211 36.94 18.36 42.70
C SER A 211 37.36 17.57 43.95
N ASP A 212 37.37 18.19 45.12
CA ASP A 212 37.70 17.60 46.43
C ASP A 212 36.74 16.51 46.94
N SER A 213 35.74 16.11 46.16
CA SER A 213 34.66 15.23 46.60
C SER A 213 34.73 13.83 46.00
N ALA A 214 34.92 12.81 46.85
CA ALA A 214 34.76 11.41 46.49
C ALA A 214 33.41 10.87 46.98
N THR A 215 32.42 10.76 46.08
CA THR A 215 31.07 10.29 46.45
C THR A 215 30.89 8.81 46.11
N GLN A 216 30.43 8.01 47.07
CA GLN A 216 30.09 6.60 46.85
C GLN A 216 28.98 6.42 45.81
N GLY A 217 29.12 5.40 44.97
CA GLY A 217 28.16 5.06 43.90
C GLY A 217 28.30 5.89 42.64
N PHE A 218 29.23 6.84 42.60
CA PHE A 218 29.49 7.67 41.43
C PHE A 218 30.77 7.27 40.74
N ARG A 219 30.74 7.32 39.42
CA ARG A 219 31.93 7.36 38.58
C ARG A 219 32.09 8.76 38.01
N ARG A 220 33.30 9.31 38.06
CA ARG A 220 33.68 10.51 37.32
C ARG A 220 34.88 10.20 36.44
N LEU A 221 34.86 10.70 35.22
CA LEU A 221 35.99 10.66 34.29
C LEU A 221 36.44 12.09 34.00
N PRO A 222 37.66 12.30 33.46
CA PRO A 222 38.12 13.62 33.08
C PRO A 222 37.12 14.29 32.15
N SER A 223 36.67 15.47 32.56
CA SER A 223 35.79 16.32 31.77
C SER A 223 36.59 17.35 30.98
N ALA A 224 35.93 18.09 30.09
CA ALA A 224 36.60 19.14 29.33
C ALA A 224 37.27 20.19 30.24
N ILE A 225 36.63 20.56 31.36
CA ILE A 225 37.21 21.52 32.30
C ILE A 225 38.45 20.97 33.01
N ASP A 226 38.48 19.67 33.34
CA ASP A 226 39.66 19.03 33.94
C ASP A 226 40.85 19.05 32.98
N ILE A 227 40.62 18.63 31.73
CA ILE A 227 41.68 18.54 30.70
C ILE A 227 42.20 19.94 30.32
N LEU A 228 41.31 20.93 30.18
CA LEU A 228 41.70 22.30 29.83
C LEU A 228 42.42 23.01 30.97
N ALA A 229 42.03 22.79 32.22
CA ALA A 229 42.75 23.31 33.39
C ALA A 229 44.15 22.70 33.50
N LEU A 230 44.25 21.37 33.31
CA LEU A 230 45.53 20.68 33.27
C LEU A 230 46.46 21.24 32.18
N TRP A 231 45.92 21.48 30.99
CA TRP A 231 46.67 21.99 29.85
C TRP A 231 47.18 23.42 30.07
N ASP A 232 46.42 24.28 30.75
CA ASP A 232 46.84 25.64 31.11
C ASP A 232 48.06 25.62 32.07
N GLU A 233 48.01 24.78 33.10
CA GLU A 233 49.00 24.79 34.19
C GLU A 233 50.28 24.00 33.86
N SER A 234 50.14 22.86 33.17
CA SER A 234 51.21 21.84 33.09
C SER A 234 52.16 22.03 31.90
N GLY A 235 51.92 23.07 31.09
CA GLY A 235 52.69 23.37 29.89
C GLY A 235 52.63 22.26 28.84
N PHE A 236 51.54 21.50 28.80
CA PHE A 236 51.22 20.62 27.69
C PHE A 236 50.92 21.45 26.45
N THR A 237 51.18 20.90 25.27
CA THR A 237 50.99 21.60 24.00
C THR A 237 49.92 20.96 23.13
N GLN A 238 49.56 19.71 23.41
CA GLN A 238 48.56 18.96 22.66
C GLN A 238 47.67 18.16 23.60
N PHE A 239 46.38 18.22 23.35
CA PHE A 239 45.38 17.40 24.03
C PHE A 239 44.31 16.99 23.04
N ASP A 240 43.53 15.98 23.42
CA ASP A 240 42.34 15.51 22.72
C ASP A 240 41.19 15.45 23.72
N LEU A 241 40.05 16.04 23.36
CA LEU A 241 38.87 15.95 24.21
C LEU A 241 38.04 14.74 23.77
N PRO A 242 37.73 13.77 24.66
CA PRO A 242 36.91 12.62 24.29
C PRO A 242 35.51 13.02 23.82
N ARG A 243 35.02 14.17 24.26
CA ARG A 243 33.70 14.72 24.00
C ARG A 243 33.82 16.18 23.62
N VAL A 244 33.20 16.56 22.51
CA VAL A 244 33.29 17.92 21.96
C VAL A 244 31.92 18.43 21.56
N ASP A 245 31.63 19.66 21.99
CA ASP A 245 30.40 20.36 21.70
C ASP A 245 30.63 21.46 20.66
N PHE A 246 29.73 21.54 19.67
CA PHE A 246 29.70 22.65 18.73
C PHE A 246 29.08 23.87 19.40
N ILE A 247 29.89 24.88 19.72
CA ILE A 247 29.45 26.15 20.30
C ILE A 247 28.97 27.15 19.25
N GLY A 248 29.55 27.11 18.04
CA GLY A 248 29.21 28.04 16.95
C GLY A 248 29.52 29.50 17.28
N ALA A 249 30.58 29.76 18.04
CA ALA A 249 30.94 31.08 18.54
C ALA A 249 31.33 32.06 17.42
N GLU A 250 32.04 31.59 16.39
CA GLU A 250 32.48 32.45 15.28
C GLU A 250 31.61 32.31 14.04
N SER A 251 31.18 31.10 13.71
CA SER A 251 30.46 30.82 12.48
C SER A 251 29.58 29.56 12.58
N THR A 252 28.88 29.25 11.49
CA THR A 252 28.14 27.99 11.36
C THR A 252 29.00 26.87 10.75
N ASP A 253 30.30 27.09 10.53
CA ASP A 253 31.15 26.16 9.79
C ASP A 253 31.66 25.04 10.71
N TRP A 254 31.39 23.78 10.34
CA TRP A 254 31.89 22.59 11.04
C TRP A 254 33.41 22.60 11.12
N ASP A 255 34.07 23.07 10.06
CA ASP A 255 35.52 23.00 9.92
C ASP A 255 36.24 24.18 10.62
N GLY A 256 35.48 25.08 11.25
CA GLY A 256 36.01 26.16 12.08
C GLY A 256 36.42 25.66 13.45
N THR A 257 37.72 25.64 13.75
CA THR A 257 38.27 25.18 15.04
C THR A 257 37.70 25.92 16.25
N LEU A 258 37.47 27.24 16.13
CA LEU A 258 36.89 28.07 17.19
C LEU A 258 35.38 27.83 17.41
N ASN A 259 34.75 26.98 16.61
CA ASN A 259 33.35 26.58 16.84
C ASN A 259 33.22 25.34 17.72
N TRP A 260 34.33 24.75 18.19
CA TRP A 260 34.35 23.54 19.01
C TRP A 260 35.01 23.80 20.36
N ILE A 261 34.45 23.20 21.42
CA ILE A 261 35.17 23.07 22.69
C ILE A 261 36.46 22.26 22.43
N GLY A 262 37.58 22.74 22.96
CA GLY A 262 38.92 22.22 22.69
C GLY A 262 39.65 22.93 21.55
N GLY A 263 38.98 23.76 20.75
CA GLY A 263 39.62 24.54 19.69
C GLY A 263 40.16 23.70 18.53
N ARG A 264 39.57 22.53 18.29
CA ARG A 264 39.96 21.56 17.25
C ARG A 264 38.70 21.00 16.57
N VAL A 265 38.78 20.74 15.27
CA VAL A 265 37.71 20.06 14.54
C VAL A 265 37.67 18.59 14.96
N PRO A 266 36.49 18.00 15.24
CA PRO A 266 36.40 16.63 15.68
C PRO A 266 36.95 15.63 14.65
N ASP A 267 37.50 14.53 15.15
CA ASP A 267 37.96 13.38 14.38
C ASP A 267 37.31 12.06 14.87
N ASP A 268 37.84 10.92 14.44
CA ASP A 268 37.23 9.61 14.67
C ASP A 268 37.27 9.10 16.11
N ASP A 269 37.98 9.79 17.00
CA ASP A 269 38.03 9.45 18.43
C ASP A 269 37.09 10.30 19.29
N ASN A 270 36.53 11.39 18.75
CA ASN A 270 35.67 12.29 19.51
C ASN A 270 34.19 11.89 19.46
N GLN A 271 33.52 11.94 20.62
CA GLN A 271 32.06 11.96 20.72
C GLN A 271 31.57 13.38 20.46
N VAL A 272 30.79 13.58 19.40
CA VAL A 272 30.43 14.90 18.90
C VAL A 272 29.00 15.26 19.26
N PHE A 273 28.80 16.47 19.80
CA PHE A 273 27.49 17.00 20.15
C PHE A 273 27.20 18.31 19.39
N VAL A 274 26.09 18.34 18.66
CA VAL A 274 25.55 19.51 17.97
C VAL A 274 24.21 19.86 18.62
N ARG A 275 24.27 20.71 19.66
CA ARG A 275 23.12 21.08 20.50
C ARG A 275 23.09 22.58 20.84
N ASN A 276 23.59 23.42 19.95
CA ASN A 276 23.61 24.88 20.12
C ASN A 276 22.29 25.59 19.72
N GLY A 277 21.27 24.83 19.32
CA GLY A 277 20.00 25.36 18.80
C GLY A 277 20.12 26.07 17.46
N GLY A 278 21.27 25.94 16.79
CA GLY A 278 21.64 26.62 15.57
C GLY A 278 21.72 25.70 14.35
N SER A 279 22.30 26.21 13.27
CA SER A 279 22.66 25.38 12.11
C SER A 279 24.16 25.27 12.00
N VAL A 280 24.64 24.06 11.74
CA VAL A 280 26.03 23.73 11.46
C VAL A 280 26.13 23.29 10.01
N ARG A 281 27.15 23.77 9.29
CA ARG A 281 27.40 23.47 7.89
C ARG A 281 28.72 22.76 7.76
N LEU A 282 28.68 21.55 7.23
CA LEU A 282 29.87 20.83 6.80
C LEU A 282 30.35 21.44 5.48
N THR A 283 31.56 21.99 5.46
CA THR A 283 32.13 22.61 4.25
C THR A 283 33.34 21.85 3.71
N GLY A 284 34.05 21.12 4.55
CA GLY A 284 35.13 20.20 4.21
C GLY A 284 34.65 18.95 3.48
N ASP A 285 35.49 18.43 2.58
CA ASP A 285 35.15 17.25 1.78
C ASP A 285 35.00 15.97 2.62
N TYR A 286 35.69 15.88 3.76
CA TYR A 286 35.70 14.70 4.62
C TYR A 286 35.84 15.07 6.10
N SER A 287 34.94 14.56 6.93
CA SER A 287 34.99 14.73 8.39
C SER A 287 34.61 13.43 9.08
N THR A 288 35.14 13.22 10.28
CA THR A 288 34.92 11.99 11.05
C THR A 288 34.42 12.30 12.46
N ALA A 289 33.78 11.31 13.08
CA ALA A 289 33.36 11.33 14.48
C ALA A 289 33.32 9.90 15.02
N LYS A 290 33.62 9.71 16.32
CA LYS A 290 33.35 8.44 17.01
C LYS A 290 31.84 8.21 17.14
N SER A 291 31.11 9.22 17.58
CA SER A 291 29.64 9.23 17.64
C SER A 291 29.14 10.65 17.38
N LEU A 292 27.88 10.80 16.98
CA LEU A 292 27.28 12.11 16.75
C LEU A 292 25.90 12.20 17.39
N ALA A 293 25.66 13.25 18.17
CA ALA A 293 24.33 13.63 18.64
C ALA A 293 23.96 15.00 18.07
N VAL A 294 22.80 15.10 17.40
CA VAL A 294 22.21 16.39 16.98
C VAL A 294 20.89 16.55 17.72
N ASP A 295 20.78 17.55 18.58
CA ASP A 295 19.59 17.74 19.43
C ASP A 295 19.30 19.23 19.68
N GLU A 296 18.31 19.53 20.50
CA GLU A 296 17.96 20.87 21.00
C GLU A 296 17.60 21.87 19.91
N ASN A 297 16.89 21.39 18.89
CA ASN A 297 16.51 22.14 17.68
C ASN A 297 17.72 22.54 16.81
N SER A 298 18.85 21.84 16.97
CA SER A 298 20.01 22.04 16.12
C SER A 298 19.86 21.30 14.80
N ARG A 299 20.56 21.81 13.79
CA ARG A 299 20.53 21.27 12.44
C ARG A 299 21.93 21.15 11.87
N LEU A 300 22.31 19.96 11.45
CA LEU A 300 23.51 19.73 10.64
C LEU A 300 23.15 19.75 9.15
N ILE A 301 23.90 20.50 8.37
CA ILE A 301 23.71 20.67 6.93
C ILE A 301 25.00 20.24 6.23
N THR A 302 24.92 19.23 5.39
CA THR A 302 26.04 18.81 4.53
C THR A 302 25.73 19.23 3.10
N THR A 303 26.63 19.89 2.39
CA THR A 303 26.39 20.33 1.00
C THR A 303 27.47 19.81 0.06
N ASN A 304 27.31 19.97 -1.26
CA ASN A 304 28.35 19.61 -2.24
C ASN A 304 28.79 18.13 -2.09
N ASN A 305 30.09 17.83 -2.15
CA ASN A 305 30.65 16.48 -2.04
C ASN A 305 31.14 16.14 -0.63
N THR A 306 30.56 16.77 0.40
CA THR A 306 30.96 16.52 1.79
C THR A 306 30.62 15.08 2.23
N HIS A 307 31.54 14.44 2.94
CA HIS A 307 31.36 13.10 3.50
C HIS A 307 31.61 13.16 5.00
N LEU A 308 30.55 12.94 5.79
CA LEU A 308 30.65 12.74 7.22
C LEU A 308 30.60 11.25 7.54
N ARG A 309 31.67 10.73 8.14
CA ARG A 309 31.74 9.33 8.59
C ARG A 309 31.74 9.25 10.12
N VAL A 310 30.70 8.64 10.66
CA VAL A 310 30.54 8.40 12.08
C VAL A 310 30.76 6.91 12.35
N TYR A 311 31.82 6.58 13.09
CA TYR A 311 32.22 5.18 13.31
C TYR A 311 31.28 4.41 14.26
N GLY A 312 30.57 5.14 15.12
CA GLY A 312 29.59 4.63 16.07
C GLY A 312 28.18 5.15 15.79
N PRO A 313 27.35 5.36 16.84
CA PRO A 313 25.97 5.77 16.67
C PRO A 313 25.84 7.25 16.29
N VAL A 314 24.86 7.52 15.43
CA VAL A 314 24.29 8.85 15.20
C VAL A 314 22.92 8.90 15.86
N SER A 315 22.69 9.88 16.73
CA SER A 315 21.40 10.11 17.40
C SER A 315 20.84 11.48 17.04
N LEU A 316 19.57 11.53 16.63
CA LEU A 316 18.87 12.74 16.27
C LEU A 316 17.68 12.96 17.19
N GLY A 317 17.80 14.02 18.00
CA GLY A 317 16.80 14.42 18.97
C GLY A 317 16.75 13.52 20.22
N GLY A 318 15.62 13.60 20.90
CA GLY A 318 15.29 12.84 22.10
C GLY A 318 14.13 13.53 22.81
N ASN A 319 14.45 14.39 23.77
CA ASN A 319 13.47 15.31 24.35
C ASN A 319 13.15 16.46 23.38
N PHE A 320 14.11 16.87 22.55
CA PHE A 320 13.97 17.92 21.55
C PHE A 320 14.20 17.35 20.14
N THR A 321 14.03 18.19 19.12
CA THR A 321 14.21 17.77 17.72
C THR A 321 15.63 17.98 17.26
N GLY A 322 16.21 17.00 16.56
CA GLY A 322 17.47 17.14 15.82
C GLY A 322 17.23 17.02 14.31
N GLU A 323 18.00 17.75 13.49
CA GLU A 323 17.87 17.66 12.04
C GLU A 323 19.20 17.43 11.32
N ILE A 324 19.20 16.54 10.31
CA ILE A 324 20.28 16.41 9.32
C ILE A 324 19.72 16.71 7.93
N HIS A 325 20.36 17.62 7.20
CA HIS A 325 20.02 17.99 5.83
C HIS A 325 21.19 17.65 4.91
N LEU A 326 20.98 16.71 3.99
CA LEU A 326 21.99 16.25 3.04
C LEU A 326 21.72 16.87 1.67
N GLY A 327 22.64 17.70 1.20
CA GLY A 327 22.58 18.34 -0.11
C GLY A 327 21.96 19.72 -0.11
N ASN A 328 21.91 20.28 -1.31
CA ASN A 328 21.19 21.48 -1.63
C ASN A 328 20.34 21.21 -2.88
N ILE A 329 19.35 22.06 -3.14
CA ILE A 329 18.44 21.90 -4.29
C ILE A 329 19.20 22.07 -5.63
N LEU A 330 20.42 22.63 -5.62
CA LEU A 330 21.20 22.84 -6.81
C LEU A 330 22.00 21.58 -7.19
N PRO A 331 21.92 21.10 -8.44
CA PRO A 331 22.66 19.91 -8.86
C PRO A 331 24.17 20.17 -8.83
N GLY A 332 24.93 19.29 -8.17
CA GLY A 332 26.40 19.34 -8.20
C GLY A 332 27.17 18.59 -7.12
N GLY A 333 26.52 18.07 -6.07
CA GLY A 333 27.17 17.39 -4.95
C GLY A 333 26.60 16.02 -4.63
N ALA A 334 27.41 15.11 -4.11
CA ALA A 334 26.98 13.81 -3.57
C ALA A 334 27.27 13.69 -2.07
N PRO A 335 26.57 14.46 -1.22
CA PRO A 335 26.85 14.49 0.20
C PRO A 335 26.47 13.15 0.83
N THR A 336 27.33 12.65 1.70
CA THR A 336 27.20 11.33 2.31
C THR A 336 27.28 11.42 3.82
N LEU A 337 26.30 10.84 4.50
CA LEU A 337 26.39 10.47 5.91
C LEU A 337 26.61 8.97 5.98
N GLU A 338 27.74 8.54 6.50
CA GLU A 338 28.03 7.13 6.81
C GLU A 338 27.98 6.96 8.33
N ALA A 339 27.23 5.97 8.82
CA ALA A 339 27.08 5.71 10.24
C ALA A 339 27.08 4.20 10.54
N TYR A 340 27.52 3.81 11.74
CA TYR A 340 27.30 2.44 12.20
C TYR A 340 25.83 2.19 12.52
N SER A 341 25.20 3.06 13.31
CA SER A 341 23.76 3.05 13.54
C SER A 341 23.21 4.47 13.49
N LEU A 342 21.93 4.60 13.15
CA LEU A 342 21.24 5.89 13.11
C LEU A 342 19.91 5.77 13.85
N ASP A 343 19.80 6.47 14.98
CA ASP A 343 18.58 6.61 15.78
C ASP A 343 18.00 8.01 15.56
N VAL A 344 16.84 8.07 14.89
CA VAL A 344 16.07 9.30 14.75
C VAL A 344 14.92 9.26 15.75
N ALA A 345 15.18 9.58 17.02
CA ALA A 345 14.18 9.52 18.08
C ALA A 345 13.06 10.57 17.88
N SER A 346 13.45 11.80 17.55
CA SER A 346 12.53 12.87 17.13
C SER A 346 13.26 13.91 16.30
N GLY A 347 12.78 14.15 15.08
CA GLY A 347 13.50 15.04 14.18
C GLY A 347 13.35 14.70 12.71
N LEU A 348 14.34 15.11 11.92
CA LEU A 348 14.27 15.05 10.47
C LEU A 348 15.62 14.67 9.86
N VAL A 349 15.62 13.64 9.00
CA VAL A 349 16.67 13.41 8.00
C VAL A 349 16.10 13.83 6.64
N ASN A 350 16.72 14.82 6.00
CA ASN A 350 16.23 15.44 4.78
C ASN A 350 17.27 15.35 3.65
N LEU A 351 17.05 14.48 2.68
CA LEU A 351 17.88 14.34 1.50
C LEU A 351 17.40 15.32 0.42
N GLN A 352 18.16 16.35 0.11
CA GLN A 352 17.73 17.45 -0.76
C GLN A 352 18.15 17.29 -2.22
N ALA A 353 18.98 16.30 -2.55
CA ALA A 353 19.52 16.08 -3.88
C ALA A 353 19.60 14.58 -4.21
N PRO A 354 19.31 14.14 -5.45
CA PRO A 354 19.21 12.72 -5.84
C PRO A 354 20.49 11.90 -5.62
N THR A 355 21.61 12.58 -5.46
CA THR A 355 22.95 12.03 -5.20
C THR A 355 23.30 11.95 -3.71
N SER A 356 22.42 12.43 -2.82
CA SER A 356 22.61 12.37 -1.38
C SER A 356 22.49 10.94 -0.88
N VAL A 357 23.36 10.55 0.05
CA VAL A 357 23.40 9.20 0.59
C VAL A 357 23.40 9.23 2.12
N VAL A 358 22.49 8.46 2.71
CA VAL A 358 22.59 7.99 4.10
C VAL A 358 22.99 6.52 4.03
N ASP A 359 24.15 6.16 4.56
CA ASP A 359 24.67 4.79 4.57
C ASP A 359 24.82 4.31 6.01
N VAL A 360 23.85 3.51 6.47
CA VAL A 360 23.85 2.94 7.82
C VAL A 360 24.28 1.48 7.73
N SER A 361 25.46 1.15 8.26
CA SER A 361 26.00 -0.21 8.16
C SER A 361 25.34 -1.22 9.13
N GLY A 362 24.77 -0.73 10.23
CA GLY A 362 23.95 -1.46 11.21
C GLY A 362 22.49 -1.01 11.17
N ASP A 363 21.90 -0.81 12.35
CA ASP A 363 20.46 -0.56 12.49
C ASP A 363 20.08 0.91 12.29
N LEU A 364 18.90 1.12 11.67
CA LEU A 364 18.27 2.41 11.45
C LEU A 364 16.92 2.44 12.18
N TYR A 365 16.82 3.24 13.24
CA TYR A 365 15.57 3.43 13.99
C TYR A 365 14.94 4.79 13.67
N ILE A 366 13.64 4.80 13.38
CA ILE A 366 12.86 6.02 13.13
C ILE A 366 11.74 6.07 14.18
N GLY A 367 11.89 6.93 15.18
CA GLY A 367 10.90 7.12 16.23
C GLY A 367 9.58 7.70 15.73
N SER A 368 8.52 7.59 16.54
CA SER A 368 7.16 8.00 16.16
C SER A 368 6.98 9.50 15.88
N ARG A 369 7.94 10.34 16.30
CA ARG A 369 8.00 11.78 16.01
C ARG A 369 9.08 12.14 14.99
N ALA A 370 9.63 11.15 14.31
CA ALA A 370 10.71 11.33 13.36
C ALA A 370 10.27 11.15 11.91
N HIS A 371 11.05 11.75 11.02
CA HIS A 371 10.78 11.76 9.59
C HIS A 371 12.08 11.57 8.81
N ILE A 372 12.10 10.63 7.87
CA ILE A 372 13.09 10.59 6.77
C ILE A 372 12.40 10.99 5.48
N ARG A 373 12.87 12.04 4.81
CA ARG A 373 12.32 12.46 3.51
C ARG A 373 13.38 12.90 2.54
N GLY A 374 13.06 12.88 1.25
CA GLY A 374 13.89 13.57 0.28
C GLY A 374 14.03 12.94 -1.10
N ASP A 375 15.04 13.37 -1.81
CA ASP A 375 15.54 12.84 -3.08
C ASP A 375 16.92 12.25 -2.77
N GLY A 376 17.16 10.98 -3.04
CA GLY A 376 18.44 10.33 -2.69
C GLY A 376 18.31 8.88 -2.28
N THR A 377 19.34 8.35 -1.63
CA THR A 377 19.40 6.94 -1.22
C THR A 377 19.67 6.80 0.28
N VAL A 378 18.82 6.03 0.96
CA VAL A 378 19.07 5.51 2.31
C VAL A 378 19.44 4.04 2.18
N LYS A 379 20.63 3.66 2.65
CA LYS A 379 21.12 2.28 2.67
C LYS A 379 21.13 1.76 4.11
N VAL A 380 20.67 0.53 4.30
CA VAL A 380 20.59 -0.11 5.62
C VAL A 380 21.23 -1.50 5.58
N GLY A 381 22.30 -1.66 6.36
CA GLY A 381 23.05 -2.91 6.49
C GLY A 381 22.51 -3.85 7.57
N GLY A 382 21.90 -3.30 8.62
CA GLY A 382 21.17 -4.02 9.68
C GLY A 382 19.66 -3.97 9.45
N THR A 383 18.89 -3.69 10.50
CA THR A 383 17.43 -3.60 10.45
C THR A 383 16.98 -2.15 10.44
N LEU A 384 16.12 -1.79 9.49
CA LEU A 384 15.33 -0.55 9.56
C LEU A 384 14.06 -0.85 10.36
N ASN A 385 13.80 -0.10 11.44
CA ASN A 385 12.57 -0.15 12.24
C ASN A 385 11.89 1.23 12.19
N ASN A 386 10.78 1.33 11.46
CA ASN A 386 10.12 2.61 11.21
C ASN A 386 8.84 2.78 12.02
N ARG A 387 8.90 3.47 13.16
CA ARG A 387 7.69 3.91 13.90
C ARG A 387 7.20 5.29 13.47
N GLY A 388 7.98 6.01 12.66
CA GLY A 388 7.73 7.38 12.19
C GLY A 388 7.21 7.46 10.76
N GLU A 389 7.73 8.40 9.97
CA GLU A 389 7.34 8.60 8.57
C GLU A 389 8.53 8.58 7.61
N ILE A 390 8.41 7.83 6.51
CA ILE A 390 9.32 7.85 5.37
C ILE A 390 8.60 8.49 4.18
N THR A 391 9.08 9.65 3.70
CA THR A 391 8.45 10.37 2.57
C THR A 391 9.35 10.46 1.34
N GLY A 392 8.84 9.98 0.21
CA GLY A 392 9.44 10.16 -1.10
C GLY A 392 9.41 11.60 -1.58
N GLY A 393 10.54 12.09 -2.08
CA GLY A 393 10.75 13.35 -2.79
C GLY A 393 11.04 14.58 -1.93
N THR A 394 11.33 15.68 -2.62
CA THR A 394 11.50 17.03 -2.09
C THR A 394 10.49 17.97 -2.72
N LEU A 395 10.43 19.24 -2.29
CA LEU A 395 9.61 20.26 -2.95
C LEU A 395 10.00 20.47 -4.43
N PHE A 396 11.27 20.26 -4.79
CA PHE A 396 11.79 20.44 -6.14
C PHE A 396 13.00 19.52 -6.38
N PRO A 397 13.06 18.76 -7.50
CA PRO A 397 12.11 18.71 -8.60
C PRO A 397 10.86 17.87 -8.29
N LEU A 398 9.76 18.14 -9.00
CA LEU A 398 8.48 17.43 -8.80
C LEU A 398 8.56 15.91 -9.02
N ASN A 399 9.63 15.34 -9.56
CA ASN A 399 9.79 13.89 -9.77
C ASN A 399 10.98 13.30 -9.00
N ALA A 400 11.39 13.95 -7.90
CA ALA A 400 12.38 13.40 -6.97
C ALA A 400 11.98 12.00 -6.49
N GLU A 401 12.96 11.13 -6.24
CA GLU A 401 12.73 9.77 -5.73
C GLU A 401 13.60 9.50 -4.50
N LEU A 402 12.97 9.15 -3.38
CA LEU A 402 13.69 8.56 -2.25
C LEU A 402 13.79 7.05 -2.48
N THR A 403 15.02 6.53 -2.53
CA THR A 403 15.25 5.08 -2.51
C THR A 403 15.69 4.65 -1.12
N VAL A 404 14.90 3.81 -0.46
CA VAL A 404 15.31 3.09 0.75
C VAL A 404 15.70 1.68 0.33
N ARG A 405 16.94 1.27 0.63
CA ARG A 405 17.42 -0.04 0.23
C ARG A 405 18.26 -0.77 1.27
N THR A 406 18.19 -2.09 1.28
CA THR A 406 19.12 -2.89 2.10
C THR A 406 20.48 -3.04 1.43
N THR A 407 21.54 -3.13 2.21
CA THR A 407 22.87 -3.56 1.79
C THR A 407 23.26 -4.82 2.59
N GLY A 408 24.03 -5.72 1.99
CA GLY A 408 24.44 -6.96 2.67
C GLY A 408 23.25 -7.81 3.15
N GLY A 409 23.19 -8.08 4.45
CA GLY A 409 22.14 -8.87 5.11
C GLY A 409 20.99 -8.06 5.71
N GLY A 410 20.89 -6.77 5.37
CA GLY A 410 19.93 -5.87 5.98
C GLY A 410 18.46 -6.25 5.72
N ARG A 411 17.58 -5.75 6.57
CA ARG A 411 16.13 -5.98 6.56
C ARG A 411 15.36 -4.68 6.73
N LEU A 412 14.18 -4.60 6.13
CA LEU A 412 13.28 -3.45 6.25
C LEU A 412 11.99 -3.86 6.95
N ASP A 413 11.80 -3.33 8.15
CA ASP A 413 10.52 -3.24 8.83
C ASP A 413 10.00 -1.79 8.64
N LEU A 414 8.95 -1.66 7.83
CA LEU A 414 8.50 -0.36 7.32
C LEU A 414 7.50 0.32 8.25
N ASP A 415 7.11 -0.31 9.35
CA ASP A 415 6.08 0.18 10.26
C ASP A 415 6.34 -0.03 11.76
N GLY A 416 7.46 -0.67 12.08
CA GLY A 416 8.01 -0.82 13.42
C GLY A 416 7.24 -1.84 14.25
N ASP A 417 7.81 -2.24 15.38
CA ASP A 417 7.17 -3.20 16.31
C ASP A 417 5.85 -2.71 16.93
N GLU A 418 5.57 -1.41 16.83
CA GLU A 418 4.32 -0.78 17.29
C GLU A 418 3.29 -0.62 16.17
N GLU A 419 3.61 -1.03 14.94
CA GLU A 419 2.70 -1.05 13.80
C GLU A 419 2.16 0.34 13.42
N SER A 420 2.94 1.39 13.74
CA SER A 420 2.53 2.79 13.65
C SER A 420 3.17 3.53 12.48
N GLY A 421 4.15 2.93 11.82
CA GLY A 421 4.91 3.63 10.80
C GLY A 421 4.13 3.93 9.53
N ARG A 422 4.64 4.93 8.83
CA ARG A 422 4.01 5.50 7.65
C ARG A 422 5.01 5.58 6.52
N ILE A 423 4.56 5.22 5.32
CA ILE A 423 5.30 5.45 4.08
C ILE A 423 4.46 6.30 3.14
N THR A 424 5.03 7.40 2.66
CA THR A 424 4.29 8.41 1.91
C THR A 424 5.02 8.76 0.62
N ALA A 425 4.31 8.77 -0.50
CA ALA A 425 4.78 9.38 -1.75
C ALA A 425 3.93 10.63 -2.01
N SER A 426 4.33 11.76 -1.44
CA SER A 426 3.59 13.05 -1.51
C SER A 426 4.38 14.13 -2.25
N LEU A 427 5.64 14.31 -1.87
CA LEU A 427 6.54 15.30 -2.47
C LEU A 427 7.17 14.78 -3.77
N GLY A 428 7.39 13.47 -3.87
CA GLY A 428 7.90 12.74 -5.03
C GLY A 428 7.64 11.24 -4.89
N ASN A 429 8.41 10.43 -5.60
CA ASN A 429 8.28 8.97 -5.59
C ASN A 429 9.04 8.35 -4.42
N LEU A 430 8.59 7.19 -3.98
CA LEU A 430 9.26 6.37 -2.97
C LEU A 430 9.54 4.98 -3.55
N ARG A 431 10.78 4.53 -3.41
CA ARG A 431 11.24 3.24 -3.88
C ARG A 431 11.84 2.44 -2.74
N ILE A 432 11.31 1.24 -2.52
CA ILE A 432 11.75 0.30 -1.49
C ILE A 432 12.44 -0.90 -2.16
N GLU A 433 13.73 -1.06 -1.87
CA GLU A 433 14.56 -2.14 -2.42
C GLU A 433 15.17 -3.04 -1.35
N GLY A 434 15.14 -4.35 -1.56
CA GLY A 434 15.78 -5.29 -0.64
C GLY A 434 14.81 -6.02 0.27
N THR A 435 15.37 -6.79 1.21
CA THR A 435 14.65 -7.79 1.98
C THR A 435 13.74 -7.14 3.02
N LEU A 436 12.43 -7.38 2.92
CA LEU A 436 11.48 -7.00 3.98
C LEU A 436 11.60 -7.98 5.16
N LEU A 437 11.24 -7.54 6.37
CA LEU A 437 11.24 -8.42 7.54
C LEU A 437 10.25 -9.59 7.33
N GLU A 438 10.70 -10.81 7.60
CA GLU A 438 9.89 -12.02 7.38
C GLU A 438 8.84 -12.16 8.49
N ASN A 439 7.60 -12.49 8.11
CA ASN A 439 6.46 -12.63 9.03
C ASN A 439 6.05 -11.33 9.74
N ASP A 440 6.36 -10.20 9.13
CA ASP A 440 5.99 -8.87 9.59
C ASP A 440 5.24 -8.14 8.46
N PRO A 441 3.93 -8.41 8.30
CA PRO A 441 3.12 -7.71 7.31
C PRO A 441 3.00 -6.24 7.67
N PHE A 442 3.14 -5.35 6.68
CA PHE A 442 2.96 -3.92 6.89
C PHE A 442 1.51 -3.63 7.31
N SER A 443 1.28 -3.35 8.57
CA SER A 443 0.03 -2.96 9.19
C SER A 443 -0.11 -1.44 9.44
N GLY A 444 0.93 -0.66 9.12
CA GLY A 444 0.94 0.80 9.08
C GLY A 444 0.10 1.46 7.97
N VAL A 445 0.45 2.71 7.60
CA VAL A 445 -0.26 3.48 6.54
C VAL A 445 0.66 3.82 5.37
N ALA A 446 0.27 3.39 4.17
CA ALA A 446 0.91 3.76 2.91
C ALA A 446 0.06 4.81 2.17
N THR A 447 0.59 6.01 1.91
CA THR A 447 -0.12 7.09 1.21
C THR A 447 0.55 7.44 -0.12
N ILE A 448 -0.22 7.56 -1.19
CA ILE A 448 0.26 7.91 -2.54
C ILE A 448 -0.56 9.09 -3.07
N GLU A 449 0.07 10.23 -3.29
CA GLU A 449 -0.57 11.45 -3.80
C GLU A 449 -0.65 11.49 -5.35
N PRO A 450 -1.36 12.48 -5.94
CA PRO A 450 -1.56 12.55 -7.38
C PRO A 450 -0.25 12.60 -8.17
N GLY A 451 -0.11 11.70 -9.15
CA GLY A 451 1.08 11.61 -10.00
C GLY A 451 2.32 11.07 -9.29
N ARG A 452 2.16 10.43 -8.12
CA ARG A 452 3.23 9.82 -7.34
C ARG A 452 3.21 8.31 -7.44
N THR A 453 4.37 7.72 -7.19
CA THR A 453 4.57 6.27 -7.22
C THR A 453 5.24 5.78 -5.93
N ILE A 454 4.67 4.73 -5.32
CA ILE A 454 5.41 3.84 -4.42
C ILE A 454 5.78 2.58 -5.20
N THR A 455 7.07 2.22 -5.22
CA THR A 455 7.56 0.98 -5.84
C THR A 455 8.18 0.08 -4.78
N VAL A 456 7.68 -1.13 -4.61
CA VAL A 456 8.25 -2.15 -3.70
C VAL A 456 8.77 -3.32 -4.52
N THR A 457 10.09 -3.54 -4.52
CA THR A 457 10.72 -4.51 -5.46
C THR A 457 10.67 -5.96 -5.01
N GLN A 458 10.36 -6.23 -3.74
CA GLN A 458 10.15 -7.57 -3.19
C GLN A 458 8.66 -7.82 -2.94
N PRO A 459 8.22 -9.09 -2.90
CA PRO A 459 6.86 -9.41 -2.48
C PRO A 459 6.54 -8.72 -1.15
N TRP A 460 5.41 -8.01 -1.11
CA TRP A 460 5.04 -7.16 0.02
C TRP A 460 3.72 -7.64 0.63
N SER A 461 3.68 -7.85 1.95
CA SER A 461 2.43 -8.10 2.66
C SER A 461 1.93 -6.81 3.28
N LEU A 462 0.68 -6.45 2.99
CA LEU A 462 0.02 -5.22 3.40
C LEU A 462 -1.27 -5.58 4.15
N ASP A 463 -1.19 -5.51 5.47
CA ASP A 463 -2.29 -5.75 6.41
C ASP A 463 -2.92 -4.44 6.89
N GLY A 464 -2.23 -3.33 6.67
CA GLY A 464 -2.60 -2.00 7.12
C GLY A 464 -3.52 -1.26 6.16
N ARG A 465 -3.25 0.03 5.96
CA ARG A 465 -4.06 0.87 5.08
C ARG A 465 -3.26 1.45 3.92
N LEU A 466 -3.73 1.20 2.69
CA LEU A 466 -3.25 1.84 1.48
C LEU A 466 -4.22 2.95 1.06
N VAL A 467 -3.75 4.19 1.09
CA VAL A 467 -4.50 5.38 0.68
C VAL A 467 -3.91 5.92 -0.61
N MET A 468 -4.69 5.95 -1.69
CA MET A 468 -4.26 6.42 -3.01
C MET A 468 -5.11 7.61 -3.44
N HIS A 469 -4.52 8.80 -3.42
CA HIS A 469 -5.13 10.03 -3.89
C HIS A 469 -4.74 10.27 -5.34
N GLY A 470 -5.61 9.88 -6.27
CA GLY A 470 -5.37 10.05 -7.70
C GLY A 470 -5.70 11.46 -8.19
N GLY A 471 -5.05 11.91 -9.26
CA GLY A 471 -5.51 13.08 -9.98
C GLY A 471 -6.89 12.85 -10.61
N ALA A 472 -7.67 13.92 -10.81
CA ALA A 472 -8.96 13.84 -11.51
C ALA A 472 -8.82 13.38 -12.98
N ALA A 473 -7.63 13.55 -13.57
CA ALA A 473 -7.29 13.07 -14.90
C ALA A 473 -6.38 11.83 -14.83
N ALA A 474 -6.56 10.91 -15.77
CA ALA A 474 -5.74 9.70 -15.92
C ALA A 474 -4.24 9.97 -16.17
N ALA A 475 -3.85 11.23 -16.43
CA ALA A 475 -2.45 11.63 -16.63
C ALA A 475 -1.65 11.81 -15.32
N SER A 476 -2.32 11.84 -14.16
CA SER A 476 -1.67 11.98 -12.85
C SER A 476 -2.17 10.93 -11.87
N PRO A 477 -2.03 9.63 -12.20
CA PRO A 477 -2.51 8.59 -11.30
C PRO A 477 -1.63 8.47 -10.06
N ALA A 478 -2.22 8.05 -8.94
CA ALA A 478 -1.47 7.47 -7.82
C ALA A 478 -1.11 6.02 -8.19
N ILE A 479 0.17 5.63 -8.12
CA ILE A 479 0.63 4.31 -8.59
C ILE A 479 1.30 3.53 -7.46
N LEU A 480 0.81 2.32 -7.19
CA LEU A 480 1.57 1.29 -6.47
C LEU A 480 2.15 0.32 -7.50
N GLY A 481 3.47 0.17 -7.54
CA GLY A 481 4.17 -0.71 -8.49
C GLY A 481 5.17 -1.66 -7.82
N GLY A 482 5.76 -2.54 -8.63
CA GLY A 482 6.83 -3.44 -8.21
C GLY A 482 6.41 -4.91 -8.21
N ALA A 483 6.87 -5.67 -7.21
CA ALA A 483 6.57 -7.09 -7.05
C ALA A 483 5.14 -7.33 -6.54
N ALA A 484 4.75 -8.61 -6.44
CA ALA A 484 3.41 -9.00 -6.02
C ALA A 484 3.08 -8.51 -4.60
N VAL A 485 1.83 -8.11 -4.38
CA VAL A 485 1.35 -7.63 -3.06
C VAL A 485 0.35 -8.62 -2.50
N ALA A 486 0.64 -9.17 -1.31
CA ALA A 486 -0.33 -9.84 -0.47
C ALA A 486 -1.11 -8.79 0.33
N LEU A 487 -2.43 -8.82 0.30
CA LEU A 487 -3.29 -7.81 0.93
C LEU A 487 -4.29 -8.48 1.86
N SER A 488 -4.29 -8.09 3.13
CA SER A 488 -5.40 -8.31 4.08
C SER A 488 -6.02 -7.01 4.59
N GLY A 489 -5.40 -5.86 4.28
CA GLY A 489 -5.80 -4.56 4.79
C GLY A 489 -6.90 -3.82 4.03
N GLN A 490 -6.94 -2.51 4.26
CA GLN A 490 -7.88 -1.58 3.64
C GLN A 490 -7.23 -0.86 2.45
N VAL A 491 -8.00 -0.69 1.37
CA VAL A 491 -7.61 0.13 0.22
C VAL A 491 -8.59 1.29 0.09
N GLU A 492 -8.12 2.52 0.22
CA GLU A 492 -8.90 3.73 0.03
C GLU A 492 -8.39 4.46 -1.20
N THR A 493 -9.27 4.76 -2.16
CA THR A 493 -8.87 5.49 -3.36
C THR A 493 -9.84 6.59 -3.72
N ASP A 494 -9.32 7.76 -4.05
CA ASP A 494 -10.01 8.81 -4.80
C ASP A 494 -9.27 9.10 -6.13
N GLY A 495 -9.92 9.82 -7.04
CA GLY A 495 -9.34 10.13 -8.35
C GLY A 495 -8.91 8.90 -9.16
N HIS A 496 -7.87 9.00 -10.00
CA HIS A 496 -7.31 7.86 -10.73
C HIS A 496 -6.16 7.17 -9.99
N ALA A 497 -6.32 5.89 -9.65
CA ALA A 497 -5.31 5.08 -8.98
C ALA A 497 -5.00 3.79 -9.76
N ILE A 498 -3.76 3.31 -9.67
CA ILE A 498 -3.28 2.11 -10.36
C ILE A 498 -2.45 1.25 -9.40
N ILE A 499 -2.87 0.02 -9.16
CA ILE A 499 -2.02 -1.03 -8.58
C ILE A 499 -1.44 -1.84 -9.74
N ASN A 500 -0.23 -1.45 -10.16
CA ASN A 500 0.48 -2.01 -11.31
C ASN A 500 1.32 -3.24 -10.92
N THR A 501 0.67 -4.19 -10.25
CA THR A 501 1.24 -5.48 -9.85
C THR A 501 0.09 -6.48 -9.60
N THR A 502 0.43 -7.74 -9.39
CA THR A 502 -0.53 -8.78 -8.99
C THR A 502 -0.88 -8.63 -7.52
N VAL A 503 -2.16 -8.73 -7.18
CA VAL A 503 -2.65 -8.70 -5.81
C VAL A 503 -3.09 -10.10 -5.38
N ALA A 504 -2.63 -10.57 -4.24
CA ALA A 504 -3.07 -11.80 -3.59
C ALA A 504 -3.84 -11.46 -2.31
N LEU A 505 -5.08 -11.90 -2.19
CA LEU A 505 -5.88 -11.77 -0.97
C LEU A 505 -5.43 -12.83 0.02
N VAL A 506 -4.91 -12.40 1.18
CA VAL A 506 -4.49 -13.29 2.27
C VAL A 506 -5.47 -13.30 3.44
N ASP A 507 -6.34 -12.29 3.54
CA ASP A 507 -7.51 -12.30 4.43
C ASP A 507 -8.68 -11.49 3.82
N ALA A 508 -9.70 -11.18 4.63
CA ALA A 508 -10.79 -10.30 4.30
C ALA A 508 -10.31 -8.87 4.01
N SER A 509 -10.50 -8.39 2.79
CA SER A 509 -10.08 -7.04 2.38
C SER A 509 -11.28 -6.13 2.06
N VAL A 510 -11.21 -4.87 2.47
CA VAL A 510 -12.22 -3.84 2.16
C VAL A 510 -11.60 -2.73 1.30
N TRP A 511 -12.20 -2.50 0.13
CA TRP A 511 -11.72 -1.57 -0.89
C TRP A 511 -12.73 -0.45 -1.09
N ASN A 512 -12.46 0.72 -0.50
CA ASN A 512 -13.25 1.91 -0.70
C ASN A 512 -12.79 2.70 -1.93
N VAL A 513 -13.52 2.57 -3.03
CA VAL A 513 -13.15 3.18 -4.32
C VAL A 513 -14.14 4.29 -4.65
N GLU A 514 -13.76 5.55 -4.42
CA GLU A 514 -14.55 6.74 -4.80
C GLU A 514 -14.24 7.24 -6.22
N GLY A 515 -13.03 6.96 -6.71
CA GLY A 515 -12.57 7.34 -8.06
C GLY A 515 -12.55 6.18 -9.06
N THR A 516 -11.45 6.00 -9.78
CA THR A 516 -11.16 4.81 -10.60
C THR A 516 -9.91 4.14 -10.10
N LEU A 517 -10.03 2.91 -9.61
CA LEU A 517 -8.89 2.06 -9.27
C LEU A 517 -8.71 1.00 -10.34
N SER A 518 -7.54 0.92 -10.96
CA SER A 518 -7.18 -0.13 -11.91
C SER A 518 -6.14 -1.06 -11.33
N THR A 519 -6.36 -2.36 -11.41
CA THR A 519 -5.39 -3.39 -11.00
C THR A 519 -5.41 -4.56 -11.98
N GLY A 520 -4.27 -5.25 -12.13
CA GLY A 520 -4.14 -6.35 -13.09
C GLY A 520 -5.04 -7.53 -12.73
N SER A 521 -4.55 -8.37 -11.82
CA SER A 521 -5.28 -9.53 -11.29
C SER A 521 -5.31 -9.50 -9.77
N ILE A 522 -6.50 -9.71 -9.20
CA ILE A 522 -6.70 -9.97 -7.79
C ILE A 522 -6.96 -11.47 -7.67
N SER A 523 -6.13 -12.18 -6.92
CA SER A 523 -6.24 -13.63 -6.74
C SER A 523 -6.41 -13.97 -5.26
N GLY A 524 -7.09 -15.07 -4.93
CA GLY A 524 -7.16 -15.59 -3.57
C GLY A 524 -7.43 -17.09 -3.60
N SER A 525 -6.52 -17.89 -3.04
CA SER A 525 -6.63 -19.35 -3.00
C SER A 525 -6.44 -19.85 -1.58
N GLY A 526 -7.27 -20.82 -1.16
CA GLY A 526 -6.99 -21.59 0.06
C GLY A 526 -7.73 -21.16 1.33
N GLY A 527 -8.75 -20.30 1.25
CA GLY A 527 -9.53 -19.89 2.42
C GLY A 527 -10.85 -19.20 2.09
N ALA A 528 -11.56 -18.81 3.14
CA ALA A 528 -12.77 -17.97 3.10
C ALA A 528 -12.43 -16.47 2.97
N HIS A 529 -11.38 -16.11 2.21
CA HIS A 529 -10.96 -14.71 2.04
C HIS A 529 -12.04 -13.90 1.31
N THR A 530 -12.72 -13.01 2.04
CA THR A 530 -13.79 -12.19 1.48
C THR A 530 -13.24 -10.93 0.83
N PHE A 531 -13.86 -10.50 -0.26
CA PHE A 531 -13.54 -9.24 -0.93
C PHE A 531 -14.75 -8.32 -0.87
N THR A 532 -14.61 -7.12 -0.29
CA THR A 532 -15.70 -6.14 -0.26
C THR A 532 -15.26 -4.85 -0.95
N LYS A 533 -16.01 -4.41 -1.95
CA LYS A 533 -15.84 -3.12 -2.62
C LYS A 533 -16.93 -2.15 -2.19
N THR A 534 -16.53 -1.00 -1.67
CA THR A 534 -17.40 0.13 -1.32
C THR A 534 -17.07 1.36 -2.19
N GLY A 535 -17.70 2.50 -1.90
CA GLY A 535 -17.51 3.76 -2.63
C GLY A 535 -18.21 3.82 -3.98
N ALA A 536 -18.47 5.03 -4.47
CA ALA A 536 -19.25 5.26 -5.69
C ALA A 536 -18.47 5.07 -6.99
N GLY A 537 -17.16 4.91 -6.90
CA GLY A 537 -16.22 4.82 -8.01
C GLY A 537 -16.22 3.48 -8.77
N THR A 538 -15.28 3.35 -9.71
CA THR A 538 -15.09 2.17 -10.58
C THR A 538 -13.82 1.41 -10.20
N LEU A 539 -13.95 0.11 -9.89
CA LEU A 539 -12.83 -0.82 -9.80
C LEU A 539 -12.68 -1.56 -11.13
N VAL A 540 -11.50 -1.50 -11.76
CA VAL A 540 -11.17 -2.24 -12.98
C VAL A 540 -10.19 -3.36 -12.63
N ALA A 541 -10.62 -4.63 -12.70
CA ALA A 541 -9.80 -5.76 -12.28
C ALA A 541 -10.25 -7.11 -12.89
N ASN A 542 -9.34 -8.09 -12.92
CA ASN A 542 -9.70 -9.50 -13.03
C ASN A 542 -9.64 -10.14 -11.63
N LEU A 543 -10.80 -10.46 -11.05
CA LEU A 543 -10.92 -10.99 -9.69
C LEU A 543 -11.11 -12.51 -9.72
N SER A 544 -10.20 -13.27 -9.11
CA SER A 544 -10.26 -14.73 -9.03
C SER A 544 -10.06 -15.20 -7.58
N SER A 545 -11.14 -15.43 -6.83
CA SER A 545 -11.05 -15.84 -5.41
C SER A 545 -12.01 -16.98 -5.06
N SER A 546 -11.64 -17.87 -4.14
CA SER A 546 -12.55 -18.89 -3.61
C SER A 546 -13.56 -18.34 -2.60
N GLY A 547 -13.28 -17.21 -1.94
CA GLY A 547 -14.18 -16.60 -0.96
C GLY A 547 -15.25 -15.68 -1.57
N ALA A 548 -16.21 -15.28 -0.73
CA ALA A 548 -17.33 -14.43 -1.15
C ALA A 548 -16.86 -13.02 -1.55
N LYS A 549 -17.58 -12.41 -2.48
CA LYS A 549 -17.28 -11.09 -3.03
C LYS A 549 -18.52 -10.21 -2.89
N THR A 550 -18.39 -9.02 -2.34
CA THR A 550 -19.49 -8.09 -2.13
C THR A 550 -19.16 -6.75 -2.78
N PHE A 551 -20.09 -6.22 -3.56
CA PHE A 551 -20.00 -4.91 -4.19
C PHE A 551 -21.17 -4.08 -3.68
N GLU A 552 -20.89 -3.12 -2.82
CA GLU A 552 -21.92 -2.35 -2.14
C GLU A 552 -22.44 -1.18 -2.97
N GLN A 553 -21.54 -0.50 -3.70
CA GLN A 553 -21.86 0.68 -4.52
C GLN A 553 -20.94 0.78 -5.75
N GLY A 554 -21.22 1.73 -6.65
CA GLY A 554 -20.37 2.09 -7.79
C GLY A 554 -20.29 1.01 -8.86
N ALA A 555 -19.16 0.87 -9.55
CA ALA A 555 -18.99 -0.12 -10.61
C ALA A 555 -17.79 -1.05 -10.37
N PHE A 556 -17.94 -2.32 -10.74
CA PHE A 556 -16.83 -3.24 -11.00
C PHE A 556 -16.76 -3.50 -12.50
N GLN A 557 -15.58 -3.40 -13.09
CA GLN A 557 -15.35 -3.61 -14.51
C GLN A 557 -14.27 -4.67 -14.75
N GLY A 558 -14.62 -5.79 -15.39
CA GLY A 558 -13.67 -6.85 -15.70
C GLY A 558 -14.29 -8.25 -15.63
N SER A 559 -13.61 -9.18 -14.94
CA SER A 559 -14.04 -10.58 -14.79
C SER A 559 -14.05 -11.03 -13.34
N ILE A 560 -14.94 -11.97 -13.00
CA ILE A 560 -15.09 -12.53 -11.65
C ILE A 560 -15.09 -14.06 -11.71
N ASN A 561 -14.08 -14.68 -11.09
CA ASN A 561 -13.79 -16.10 -11.16
C ASN A 561 -13.57 -16.71 -9.77
N GLY A 562 -13.72 -18.04 -9.71
CA GLY A 562 -13.59 -18.84 -8.49
C GLY A 562 -14.93 -19.32 -7.93
N ALA A 563 -14.85 -20.13 -6.86
CA ALA A 563 -16.02 -20.82 -6.31
C ALA A 563 -16.94 -19.91 -5.48
N GLY A 564 -16.40 -18.83 -4.90
CA GLY A 564 -17.16 -17.94 -4.03
C GLY A 564 -18.10 -17.04 -4.81
N ALA A 565 -19.32 -16.88 -4.31
CA ALA A 565 -20.35 -16.04 -4.94
C ALA A 565 -19.99 -14.55 -4.91
N ALA A 566 -20.42 -13.82 -5.93
CA ALA A 566 -20.30 -12.37 -6.04
C ALA A 566 -21.66 -11.69 -5.92
N THR A 567 -21.83 -10.80 -4.95
CA THR A 567 -23.10 -10.12 -4.66
C THR A 567 -22.98 -8.64 -4.98
N PHE A 568 -23.86 -8.14 -5.85
CA PHE A 568 -23.97 -6.72 -6.22
C PHE A 568 -25.21 -6.11 -5.56
N MET A 569 -24.99 -5.25 -4.57
CA MET A 569 -26.04 -4.56 -3.83
C MET A 569 -26.74 -3.47 -4.67
N PRO A 570 -27.90 -2.95 -4.25
CA PRO A 570 -28.55 -1.83 -4.94
C PRO A 570 -27.60 -0.63 -5.05
N GLY A 571 -27.34 -0.17 -6.28
CA GLY A 571 -26.38 0.90 -6.56
C GLY A 571 -24.99 0.42 -6.98
N ALA A 572 -24.73 -0.90 -6.98
CA ALA A 572 -23.54 -1.51 -7.55
C ALA A 572 -23.80 -2.09 -8.96
N ALA A 573 -22.89 -1.84 -9.89
CA ALA A 573 -22.98 -2.27 -11.29
C ALA A 573 -21.83 -3.21 -11.66
N PHE A 574 -22.15 -4.30 -12.37
CA PHE A 574 -21.15 -5.16 -12.99
C PHE A 574 -20.98 -4.83 -14.48
N ARG A 575 -19.83 -4.29 -14.88
CA ARG A 575 -19.44 -4.02 -16.26
C ARG A 575 -18.55 -5.13 -16.80
N LEU A 576 -19.15 -6.08 -17.49
CA LEU A 576 -18.47 -7.28 -18.00
C LEU A 576 -17.68 -6.97 -19.28
N ILE A 577 -16.39 -7.33 -19.30
CA ILE A 577 -15.50 -7.21 -20.48
C ILE A 577 -15.01 -8.59 -20.97
N GLY A 578 -15.15 -9.65 -20.17
CA GLY A 578 -14.70 -11.01 -20.51
C GLY A 578 -15.60 -12.11 -19.95
N GLY A 579 -15.09 -13.33 -19.82
CA GLY A 579 -15.81 -14.44 -19.18
C GLY A 579 -15.75 -14.35 -17.65
N SER A 580 -16.81 -14.74 -16.96
CA SER A 580 -16.84 -14.88 -15.49
C SER A 580 -17.46 -16.23 -15.10
N SER A 581 -16.85 -16.88 -14.12
CA SER A 581 -17.21 -18.23 -13.68
C SER A 581 -17.81 -18.31 -12.28
N SER A 582 -17.72 -17.23 -11.49
CA SER A 582 -18.33 -17.22 -10.15
C SER A 582 -19.85 -17.19 -10.25
N PRO A 583 -20.58 -17.81 -9.30
CA PRO A 583 -21.98 -17.49 -9.08
C PRO A 583 -22.14 -15.98 -8.81
N ILE A 584 -23.15 -15.34 -9.39
CA ILE A 584 -23.39 -13.90 -9.26
C ILE A 584 -24.81 -13.66 -8.75
N THR A 585 -24.97 -12.81 -7.73
CA THR A 585 -26.25 -12.31 -7.25
C THR A 585 -26.36 -10.83 -7.57
N LEU A 586 -27.44 -10.42 -8.26
CA LEU A 586 -27.73 -9.03 -8.60
C LEU A 586 -28.96 -8.53 -7.83
N HIS A 587 -28.78 -7.50 -7.00
CA HIS A 587 -29.89 -6.77 -6.39
C HIS A 587 -30.22 -5.55 -7.25
N GLY A 588 -31.39 -5.55 -7.88
CA GLY A 588 -31.91 -4.42 -8.63
C GLY A 588 -32.17 -3.20 -7.72
N ALA A 589 -32.03 -2.01 -8.30
CA ALA A 589 -32.29 -0.74 -7.61
C ALA A 589 -33.79 -0.38 -7.55
N GLY A 590 -34.67 -1.18 -8.15
CA GLY A 590 -36.10 -0.87 -8.31
C GLY A 590 -36.41 0.20 -9.37
N ASP A 591 -35.39 0.87 -9.90
CA ASP A 591 -35.45 1.78 -11.05
C ASP A 591 -34.83 1.12 -12.29
N SER A 592 -35.53 1.21 -13.42
CA SER A 592 -35.07 0.74 -14.72
C SER A 592 -33.87 1.51 -15.29
N SER A 593 -33.50 2.67 -14.76
CA SER A 593 -32.37 3.48 -15.26
C SER A 593 -31.00 2.95 -14.81
N PHE A 594 -30.94 2.22 -13.69
CA PHE A 594 -29.69 1.72 -13.14
C PHE A 594 -29.29 0.37 -13.76
N LEU A 595 -28.11 0.31 -14.39
CA LEU A 595 -27.59 -0.90 -15.02
C LEU A 595 -26.87 -1.80 -13.99
N SER A 596 -27.56 -2.82 -13.48
CA SER A 596 -26.97 -3.80 -12.57
C SER A 596 -25.92 -4.68 -13.25
N LEU A 597 -26.15 -5.06 -14.50
CA LEU A 597 -25.20 -5.82 -15.33
C LEU A 597 -25.12 -5.20 -16.73
N HIS A 598 -23.92 -4.90 -17.19
CA HIS A 598 -23.67 -4.26 -18.47
C HIS A 598 -22.52 -4.95 -19.20
N LYS A 599 -22.81 -5.65 -20.31
CA LYS A 599 -21.77 -6.09 -21.25
C LYS A 599 -21.36 -4.91 -22.13
N ARG A 600 -20.12 -4.45 -21.96
CA ARG A 600 -19.55 -3.34 -22.73
C ARG A 600 -18.85 -3.80 -24.00
N GLY A 601 -19.00 -3.04 -25.07
CA GLY A 601 -18.31 -3.24 -26.35
C GLY A 601 -18.81 -4.43 -27.18
N GLN A 602 -18.14 -4.66 -28.31
CA GLN A 602 -18.45 -5.70 -29.29
C GLN A 602 -18.07 -7.11 -28.78
N GLY A 603 -18.53 -8.14 -29.49
CA GLY A 603 -18.12 -9.54 -29.28
C GLY A 603 -18.78 -10.21 -28.08
N THR A 604 -18.35 -11.45 -27.82
CA THR A 604 -19.02 -12.35 -26.87
C THR A 604 -18.37 -12.36 -25.49
N SER A 605 -19.19 -12.29 -24.46
CA SER A 605 -18.81 -12.56 -23.07
C SER A 605 -19.79 -13.54 -22.44
N GLY A 606 -19.34 -14.25 -21.39
CA GLY A 606 -20.13 -15.33 -20.81
C GLY A 606 -20.10 -15.31 -19.29
N LEU A 607 -21.24 -15.64 -18.69
CA LEU A 607 -21.36 -16.04 -17.29
C LEU A 607 -21.60 -17.56 -17.26
N SER A 608 -20.64 -18.32 -16.71
CA SER A 608 -20.76 -19.77 -16.53
C SER A 608 -21.16 -20.18 -15.12
N GLY A 609 -21.02 -19.28 -14.13
CA GLY A 609 -21.67 -19.41 -12.84
C GLY A 609 -23.17 -19.10 -12.91
N LEU A 610 -23.93 -19.59 -11.93
CA LEU A 610 -25.35 -19.30 -11.78
C LEU A 610 -25.57 -17.79 -11.57
N LEU A 611 -26.52 -17.20 -12.30
CA LEU A 611 -26.98 -15.82 -12.08
C LEU A 611 -28.24 -15.81 -11.20
N THR A 612 -28.14 -15.30 -9.97
CA THR A 612 -29.28 -15.06 -9.08
C THR A 612 -29.76 -13.61 -9.24
N ILE A 613 -31.05 -13.42 -9.47
CA ILE A 613 -31.65 -12.08 -9.62
C ILE A 613 -32.61 -11.78 -8.47
N GLU A 614 -32.48 -10.57 -7.94
CA GLU A 614 -33.37 -10.03 -6.92
C GLU A 614 -33.81 -8.61 -7.29
N ARG A 615 -35.06 -8.24 -6.99
CA ARG A 615 -35.57 -6.86 -7.15
C ARG A 615 -35.46 -6.30 -8.59
N ASN A 616 -35.63 -7.16 -9.60
CA ASN A 616 -35.74 -6.78 -11.01
C ASN A 616 -34.53 -5.98 -11.57
N PRO A 617 -33.31 -6.54 -11.60
CA PRO A 617 -32.15 -5.85 -12.16
C PRO A 617 -32.31 -5.52 -13.66
N ASN A 618 -31.63 -4.47 -14.12
CA ASN A 618 -31.49 -4.16 -15.55
C ASN A 618 -30.17 -4.76 -16.09
N ILE A 619 -30.30 -5.59 -17.12
CA ILE A 619 -29.23 -6.24 -17.86
C ILE A 619 -29.13 -5.59 -19.24
N SER A 620 -28.03 -4.89 -19.49
CA SER A 620 -27.76 -4.21 -20.76
C SER A 620 -26.63 -4.86 -21.54
N VAL A 621 -26.76 -4.90 -22.86
CA VAL A 621 -25.72 -5.38 -23.78
C VAL A 621 -25.53 -4.33 -24.86
N ASP A 622 -24.30 -3.84 -25.04
CA ASP A 622 -23.98 -2.87 -26.10
C ASP A 622 -24.23 -3.45 -27.50
N ALA A 623 -24.50 -2.57 -28.47
CA ALA A 623 -24.70 -2.95 -29.87
C ALA A 623 -23.57 -3.84 -30.39
N GLY A 624 -23.91 -4.96 -31.03
CA GLY A 624 -22.97 -5.97 -31.55
C GLY A 624 -22.17 -6.75 -30.47
N GLY A 625 -22.51 -6.56 -29.20
CA GLY A 625 -22.12 -7.45 -28.11
C GLY A 625 -23.10 -8.61 -27.94
N ILE A 626 -22.58 -9.74 -27.43
CA ILE A 626 -23.36 -10.91 -27.02
C ILE A 626 -22.98 -11.26 -25.58
N LEU A 627 -23.96 -11.40 -24.71
CA LEU A 627 -23.80 -11.91 -23.34
C LEU A 627 -24.45 -13.28 -23.21
N THR A 628 -23.68 -14.34 -22.93
CA THR A 628 -24.20 -15.70 -22.77
C THR A 628 -24.27 -16.12 -21.30
N LEU A 629 -25.44 -16.53 -20.82
CA LEU A 629 -25.67 -17.10 -19.49
C LEU A 629 -25.76 -18.64 -19.61
N SER A 630 -24.63 -19.31 -19.36
CA SER A 630 -24.52 -20.78 -19.48
C SER A 630 -24.71 -21.51 -18.15
N GLY A 631 -24.43 -20.84 -17.03
CA GLY A 631 -24.66 -21.38 -15.67
C GLY A 631 -26.13 -21.43 -15.24
N GLY A 632 -27.03 -20.85 -16.04
CA GLY A 632 -28.44 -20.70 -15.72
C GLY A 632 -28.77 -19.43 -14.95
N ILE A 633 -30.05 -19.27 -14.63
CA ILE A 633 -30.59 -18.09 -13.92
C ILE A 633 -31.59 -18.52 -12.83
N MET A 634 -31.58 -17.86 -11.68
CA MET A 634 -32.47 -18.15 -10.55
C MET A 634 -33.14 -16.87 -10.07
N SER A 635 -34.45 -16.88 -9.86
CA SER A 635 -35.15 -15.78 -9.20
C SER A 635 -35.35 -16.03 -7.71
N VAL A 636 -35.26 -14.96 -6.92
CA VAL A 636 -35.69 -14.93 -5.52
C VAL A 636 -36.98 -14.12 -5.42
N ASN A 637 -37.99 -14.64 -4.72
CA ASN A 637 -39.30 -14.00 -4.54
C ASN A 637 -39.97 -13.59 -5.86
N ASP A 638 -39.95 -14.47 -6.86
CA ASP A 638 -40.54 -14.26 -8.19
C ASP A 638 -40.02 -13.00 -8.92
N SER A 639 -38.77 -12.61 -8.63
CA SER A 639 -38.10 -11.51 -9.32
C SER A 639 -37.88 -11.81 -10.81
N GLY A 640 -37.88 -10.77 -11.62
CA GLY A 640 -37.55 -10.79 -13.05
C GLY A 640 -36.27 -10.01 -13.38
N PHE A 641 -36.10 -9.64 -14.65
CA PHE A 641 -35.09 -8.69 -15.10
C PHE A 641 -35.60 -7.86 -16.29
N ILE A 642 -35.00 -6.69 -16.47
CA ILE A 642 -35.18 -5.86 -17.67
C ILE A 642 -34.00 -6.14 -18.61
N LYS A 643 -34.27 -6.48 -19.87
CA LYS A 643 -33.24 -6.50 -20.93
C LYS A 643 -33.26 -5.17 -21.67
N SER A 644 -32.13 -4.46 -21.65
CA SER A 644 -31.92 -3.21 -22.39
C SER A 644 -30.67 -3.28 -23.27
N GLY A 645 -30.38 -2.19 -23.99
CA GLY A 645 -29.27 -2.11 -24.96
C GLY A 645 -29.52 -2.91 -26.24
N ASP A 646 -28.86 -2.52 -27.32
CA ASP A 646 -29.12 -3.04 -28.67
C ASP A 646 -28.51 -4.43 -28.94
N GLY A 647 -27.63 -4.91 -28.05
CA GLY A 647 -26.99 -6.22 -28.18
C GLY A 647 -27.87 -7.40 -27.78
N GLU A 648 -27.26 -8.59 -27.82
CA GLU A 648 -27.92 -9.88 -27.56
C GLU A 648 -27.62 -10.43 -26.16
N LEU A 649 -28.66 -10.86 -25.44
CA LEU A 649 -28.55 -11.67 -24.23
C LEU A 649 -29.01 -13.10 -24.56
N VAL A 650 -28.13 -14.08 -24.40
CA VAL A 650 -28.40 -15.51 -24.65
C VAL A 650 -28.51 -16.24 -23.32
N ILE A 651 -29.61 -16.96 -23.08
CA ILE A 651 -29.77 -17.84 -21.92
C ILE A 651 -29.74 -19.29 -22.40
N SER A 652 -28.62 -19.97 -22.15
CA SER A 652 -28.39 -21.37 -22.56
C SER A 652 -28.38 -22.36 -21.41
N GLY A 653 -28.34 -21.89 -20.16
CA GLY A 653 -28.56 -22.71 -18.96
C GLY A 653 -30.02 -22.76 -18.51
N PRO A 654 -30.35 -23.64 -17.54
CA PRO A 654 -31.71 -23.74 -16.98
C PRO A 654 -32.07 -22.55 -16.08
N GLY A 655 -33.36 -22.25 -16.01
CA GLY A 655 -33.96 -21.32 -15.06
C GLY A 655 -34.51 -22.03 -13.81
N ALA A 656 -34.41 -21.40 -12.64
CA ALA A 656 -35.00 -21.86 -11.39
C ALA A 656 -35.93 -20.79 -10.79
N GLY A 657 -37.19 -21.17 -10.51
CA GLY A 657 -38.26 -20.23 -10.13
C GLY A 657 -38.92 -19.55 -11.34
N PRO A 658 -40.07 -18.88 -11.18
CA PRO A 658 -40.66 -18.08 -12.25
C PRO A 658 -39.83 -16.80 -12.45
N ILE A 659 -39.33 -16.61 -13.68
CA ILE A 659 -38.48 -15.45 -14.04
C ILE A 659 -39.22 -14.58 -15.05
N VAL A 660 -39.55 -13.36 -14.64
CA VAL A 660 -40.17 -12.38 -15.55
C VAL A 660 -39.10 -11.72 -16.41
N ALA A 661 -39.18 -11.81 -17.73
CA ALA A 661 -38.26 -11.12 -18.64
C ALA A 661 -38.97 -9.95 -19.32
N ASP A 662 -38.51 -8.71 -19.06
CA ASP A 662 -39.04 -7.49 -19.68
C ASP A 662 -38.06 -6.97 -20.74
N ILE A 663 -38.33 -7.24 -22.02
CA ILE A 663 -37.43 -6.92 -23.14
C ILE A 663 -37.76 -5.52 -23.66
N ARG A 664 -36.86 -4.57 -23.39
CA ARG A 664 -36.97 -3.15 -23.77
C ARG A 664 -35.94 -2.69 -24.80
N GLY A 665 -35.12 -3.59 -25.33
CA GLY A 665 -34.10 -3.28 -26.34
C GLY A 665 -33.26 -4.50 -26.71
N GLY A 666 -32.80 -4.51 -27.97
CA GLY A 666 -31.98 -5.59 -28.51
C GLY A 666 -32.70 -6.94 -28.53
N GLN A 667 -31.93 -8.03 -28.43
CA GLN A 667 -32.43 -9.40 -28.53
C GLN A 667 -32.23 -10.17 -27.21
N LEU A 668 -33.25 -10.92 -26.79
CA LEU A 668 -33.15 -11.99 -25.80
C LEU A 668 -33.28 -13.33 -26.52
N THR A 669 -32.23 -14.14 -26.53
CA THR A 669 -32.21 -15.47 -27.14
C THR A 669 -32.35 -16.54 -26.06
N ILE A 670 -33.38 -17.37 -26.19
CA ILE A 670 -33.59 -18.55 -25.38
C ILE A 670 -32.99 -19.75 -26.12
N ALA A 671 -32.00 -20.40 -25.50
CA ALA A 671 -31.32 -21.57 -26.01
C ALA A 671 -31.50 -22.81 -25.11
N HIS A 672 -32.43 -22.75 -24.15
CA HIS A 672 -32.76 -23.84 -23.24
C HIS A 672 -34.26 -23.85 -22.92
N ASN A 673 -34.89 -25.04 -22.93
CA ASN A 673 -36.35 -25.19 -22.79
C ASN A 673 -36.90 -24.59 -21.48
N ASN A 674 -36.13 -24.67 -20.40
CA ASN A 674 -36.51 -24.16 -19.08
C ASN A 674 -35.79 -22.86 -18.70
N ALA A 675 -35.30 -22.07 -19.66
CA ALA A 675 -34.43 -20.90 -19.38
C ALA A 675 -35.03 -19.86 -18.41
N LEU A 676 -36.36 -19.70 -18.38
CA LEU A 676 -37.07 -18.74 -17.53
C LEU A 676 -37.97 -19.40 -16.47
N GLY A 677 -37.80 -20.71 -16.24
CA GLY A 677 -38.68 -21.50 -15.37
C GLY A 677 -40.16 -21.39 -15.79
N ALA A 678 -41.05 -21.14 -14.83
CA ALA A 678 -42.49 -20.90 -15.08
C ALA A 678 -42.84 -19.41 -15.31
N GLY A 679 -41.84 -18.56 -15.59
CA GLY A 679 -42.01 -17.13 -15.75
C GLY A 679 -42.74 -16.70 -17.02
N ARG A 680 -42.76 -15.39 -17.28
CA ARG A 680 -43.45 -14.76 -18.41
C ARG A 680 -42.55 -13.75 -19.11
N VAL A 681 -42.74 -13.57 -20.41
CA VAL A 681 -41.99 -12.61 -21.22
C VAL A 681 -42.86 -11.44 -21.64
N PHE A 682 -42.32 -10.23 -21.52
CA PHE A 682 -42.88 -9.02 -22.08
C PHE A 682 -41.96 -8.49 -23.18
N VAL A 683 -42.53 -8.23 -24.36
CA VAL A 683 -41.82 -7.58 -25.47
C VAL A 683 -42.37 -6.16 -25.59
N GLN A 684 -41.57 -5.16 -25.20
CA GLN A 684 -42.00 -3.77 -25.03
C GLN A 684 -41.73 -2.92 -26.29
N PRO A 685 -42.39 -1.76 -26.44
CA PRO A 685 -42.28 -0.95 -27.66
C PRO A 685 -41.01 -0.12 -27.75
N LEU A 686 -40.33 0.11 -26.63
CA LEU A 686 -39.08 0.84 -26.62
C LEU A 686 -37.96 -0.03 -27.24
N GLY A 687 -37.19 0.53 -28.17
CA GLY A 687 -35.93 -0.06 -28.64
C GLY A 687 -35.98 -1.27 -29.57
N GLY A 688 -37.15 -1.67 -30.09
CA GLY A 688 -37.24 -2.78 -31.05
C GLY A 688 -36.92 -4.16 -30.45
N GLY A 689 -37.27 -4.36 -29.17
CA GLY A 689 -37.05 -5.61 -28.44
C GLY A 689 -37.47 -6.85 -29.22
N SER A 690 -36.62 -7.88 -29.17
CA SER A 690 -36.80 -9.13 -29.91
C SER A 690 -36.61 -10.33 -28.97
N LEU A 691 -37.55 -11.27 -28.97
CA LEU A 691 -37.39 -12.58 -28.36
C LEU A 691 -36.96 -13.57 -29.45
N ALA A 692 -35.88 -14.30 -29.27
CA ALA A 692 -35.39 -15.29 -30.22
C ALA A 692 -35.34 -16.68 -29.58
N LEU A 693 -35.66 -17.72 -30.34
CA LEU A 693 -35.61 -19.11 -29.93
C LEU A 693 -34.59 -19.87 -30.77
N ALA A 694 -33.63 -20.53 -30.12
CA ALA A 694 -32.63 -21.35 -30.78
C ALA A 694 -33.20 -22.70 -31.25
N GLU A 695 -32.37 -23.48 -31.95
CA GLU A 695 -32.69 -24.84 -32.40
C GLU A 695 -33.16 -25.74 -31.24
N ALA A 696 -34.18 -26.56 -31.52
CA ALA A 696 -34.78 -27.53 -30.61
C ALA A 696 -35.39 -26.95 -29.32
N VAL A 697 -35.58 -25.63 -29.25
CA VAL A 697 -36.22 -25.00 -28.09
C VAL A 697 -37.73 -25.19 -28.12
N THR A 698 -38.28 -25.78 -27.05
CA THR A 698 -39.72 -25.77 -26.74
C THR A 698 -39.96 -24.83 -25.57
N PHE A 699 -40.49 -23.64 -25.87
CA PHE A 699 -40.67 -22.54 -24.94
C PHE A 699 -42.11 -22.49 -24.41
N ALA A 700 -42.28 -22.81 -23.12
CA ALA A 700 -43.59 -22.93 -22.49
C ALA A 700 -44.03 -21.68 -21.69
N ASN A 701 -43.21 -20.63 -21.65
CA ASN A 701 -43.50 -19.40 -20.92
C ASN A 701 -44.51 -18.53 -21.65
N GLN A 702 -45.48 -17.94 -20.94
CA GLN A 702 -46.45 -17.02 -21.54
C GLN A 702 -45.77 -15.78 -22.12
N ILE A 703 -46.26 -15.30 -23.26
CA ILE A 703 -45.70 -14.14 -23.95
C ILE A 703 -46.74 -13.02 -24.05
N SER A 704 -46.36 -11.82 -23.64
CA SER A 704 -47.11 -10.58 -23.82
C SER A 704 -46.33 -9.66 -24.75
N MET A 705 -46.85 -9.37 -25.93
CA MET A 705 -46.22 -8.49 -26.90
C MET A 705 -46.95 -7.16 -26.98
N VAL A 706 -46.26 -6.07 -26.64
CA VAL A 706 -46.73 -4.71 -26.87
C VAL A 706 -46.34 -4.22 -28.27
N GLN A 707 -45.11 -4.52 -28.66
CA GLN A 707 -44.54 -4.35 -30.00
C GLN A 707 -43.24 -5.15 -30.04
N GLY A 708 -42.82 -5.62 -31.22
CA GLY A 708 -41.50 -6.24 -31.39
C GLY A 708 -41.54 -7.50 -32.23
N ARG A 709 -40.48 -8.31 -32.10
CA ARG A 709 -40.29 -9.54 -32.89
C ARG A 709 -40.20 -10.79 -32.01
N ILE A 710 -40.76 -11.89 -32.50
CA ILE A 710 -40.37 -13.24 -32.09
C ILE A 710 -39.60 -13.87 -33.25
N LEU A 711 -38.39 -14.38 -33.01
CA LEU A 711 -37.52 -14.97 -34.02
C LEU A 711 -37.36 -16.49 -33.80
N GLY A 712 -37.56 -17.28 -34.84
CA GLY A 712 -37.11 -18.67 -34.92
C GLY A 712 -35.72 -18.73 -35.53
N LEU A 713 -34.69 -18.79 -34.68
CA LEU A 713 -33.30 -18.97 -35.13
C LEU A 713 -32.93 -20.43 -35.40
N GLY A 714 -33.86 -21.34 -35.15
CA GLY A 714 -33.83 -22.76 -35.45
C GLY A 714 -35.24 -23.35 -35.40
N ASN A 715 -35.38 -24.66 -35.58
CA ASN A 715 -36.62 -25.38 -35.39
C ASN A 715 -37.03 -25.30 -33.92
N SER A 716 -38.04 -24.50 -33.64
CA SER A 716 -38.42 -24.11 -32.29
C SER A 716 -39.94 -24.08 -32.15
N THR A 717 -40.42 -24.24 -30.92
CA THR A 717 -41.85 -24.28 -30.59
C THR A 717 -42.16 -23.33 -29.45
N VAL A 718 -43.16 -22.47 -29.59
CA VAL A 718 -43.83 -21.77 -28.51
C VAL A 718 -45.05 -22.59 -28.09
N ALA A 719 -44.95 -23.20 -26.91
CA ALA A 719 -45.95 -24.12 -26.34
C ALA A 719 -46.94 -23.43 -25.38
N SER A 720 -47.03 -22.11 -25.45
CA SER A 720 -47.81 -21.25 -24.56
C SER A 720 -48.66 -20.25 -25.35
N ASP A 721 -49.60 -19.61 -24.64
CA ASP A 721 -50.41 -18.54 -25.21
C ASP A 721 -49.61 -17.24 -25.39
N ILE A 722 -49.96 -16.51 -26.45
CA ILE A 722 -49.42 -15.19 -26.78
C ILE A 722 -50.55 -14.17 -26.71
N THR A 723 -50.32 -13.08 -25.98
CA THR A 723 -51.22 -11.91 -25.95
C THR A 723 -50.60 -10.75 -26.71
N LEU A 724 -51.31 -10.21 -27.70
CA LEU A 724 -50.89 -9.06 -28.51
C LEU A 724 -51.62 -7.79 -28.07
N PHE A 725 -50.91 -6.70 -27.78
CA PHE A 725 -51.53 -5.41 -27.42
C PHE A 725 -51.71 -4.51 -28.66
N PRO A 726 -52.77 -3.68 -28.72
CA PRO A 726 -53.25 -3.03 -29.95
C PRO A 726 -52.46 -1.78 -30.39
N SER A 727 -51.38 -1.40 -29.68
CA SER A 727 -50.64 -0.15 -29.92
C SER A 727 -49.29 -0.33 -30.63
N GLY A 728 -49.02 -1.49 -31.24
CA GLY A 728 -47.70 -1.80 -31.77
C GLY A 728 -47.70 -2.76 -32.96
N ASN A 729 -46.57 -2.80 -33.67
CA ASN A 729 -46.32 -3.75 -34.74
C ASN A 729 -45.75 -5.05 -34.14
N HIS A 730 -46.43 -6.17 -34.42
CA HIS A 730 -45.99 -7.49 -34.00
C HIS A 730 -45.46 -8.27 -35.19
N THR A 731 -44.27 -8.84 -35.07
CA THR A 731 -43.64 -9.57 -36.16
C THR A 731 -43.15 -10.95 -35.73
N PHE A 732 -43.44 -11.96 -36.53
CA PHE A 732 -42.85 -13.30 -36.44
C PHE A 732 -41.80 -13.49 -37.52
N GLU A 733 -40.57 -13.48 -37.06
CA GLU A 733 -39.30 -13.68 -37.71
C GLU A 733 -38.88 -15.14 -37.96
N VAL A 734 -38.75 -15.64 -39.19
CA VAL A 734 -37.96 -16.87 -39.40
C VAL A 734 -36.96 -16.65 -40.52
N PRO A 735 -35.72 -16.22 -40.21
CA PRO A 735 -34.78 -15.74 -41.23
C PRO A 735 -34.31 -16.81 -42.21
N GLN A 736 -34.06 -18.04 -41.75
CA GLN A 736 -33.51 -19.12 -42.55
C GLN A 736 -34.62 -20.01 -43.13
N PHE A 737 -34.47 -20.42 -44.39
CA PHE A 737 -35.53 -21.11 -45.16
C PHE A 737 -35.87 -22.52 -44.64
N ASP A 738 -34.93 -23.19 -43.98
CA ASP A 738 -35.03 -24.55 -43.45
C ASP A 738 -35.46 -24.59 -41.98
N HIS A 739 -35.66 -23.43 -41.35
CA HIS A 739 -36.14 -23.33 -39.98
C HIS A 739 -37.67 -23.19 -39.92
N THR A 740 -38.25 -23.76 -38.87
CA THR A 740 -39.67 -23.61 -38.55
C THR A 740 -39.87 -23.11 -37.12
N LEU A 741 -40.66 -22.04 -36.96
CA LEU A 741 -41.17 -21.59 -35.66
C LEU A 741 -42.62 -22.04 -35.49
N THR A 742 -42.87 -23.00 -34.61
CA THR A 742 -44.20 -23.55 -34.35
C THR A 742 -44.86 -22.87 -33.14
N PHE A 743 -46.12 -22.48 -33.25
CA PHE A 743 -46.94 -21.99 -32.16
C PHE A 743 -48.07 -22.99 -31.88
N SER A 744 -48.06 -23.61 -30.70
CA SER A 744 -49.10 -24.57 -30.30
C SER A 744 -50.08 -24.03 -29.28
N GLY A 745 -49.76 -22.92 -28.60
CA GLY A 745 -50.74 -22.16 -27.82
C GLY A 745 -51.59 -21.23 -28.68
N SER A 746 -52.55 -20.57 -28.03
CA SER A 746 -53.41 -19.58 -28.67
C SER A 746 -52.71 -18.24 -28.85
N ILE A 747 -53.07 -17.50 -29.90
CA ILE A 747 -52.64 -16.11 -30.10
C ILE A 747 -53.89 -15.23 -30.03
N ALA A 748 -53.98 -14.36 -29.03
CA ALA A 748 -55.15 -13.50 -28.84
C ALA A 748 -54.74 -12.03 -28.77
N ASP A 749 -55.58 -11.15 -29.30
CA ASP A 749 -55.42 -9.71 -29.13
C ASP A 749 -56.14 -9.19 -27.87
N PHE A 750 -55.47 -8.32 -27.14
CA PHE A 750 -55.99 -7.69 -25.94
C PHE A 750 -56.75 -6.41 -26.32
N GLY A 751 -58.09 -6.48 -26.38
CA GLY A 751 -58.93 -5.29 -26.61
C GLY A 751 -59.21 -4.93 -28.06
N GLY A 752 -58.86 -5.83 -29.00
CA GLY A 752 -59.22 -5.73 -30.43
C GLY A 752 -58.33 -4.79 -31.24
N GLY A 753 -57.70 -5.31 -32.30
CA GLY A 753 -57.05 -4.49 -33.33
C GLY A 753 -55.52 -4.58 -33.41
N ALA A 754 -54.88 -5.51 -32.72
CA ALA A 754 -53.46 -5.80 -32.92
C ALA A 754 -53.23 -6.51 -34.26
N SER A 755 -52.26 -6.04 -35.06
CA SER A 755 -51.88 -6.67 -36.33
C SER A 755 -50.60 -7.49 -36.18
N LEU A 756 -50.51 -8.60 -36.91
CA LEU A 756 -49.35 -9.50 -36.89
C LEU A 756 -48.74 -9.59 -38.29
N THR A 757 -47.41 -9.61 -38.40
CA THR A 757 -46.70 -9.80 -39.67
C THR A 757 -45.75 -10.99 -39.60
N LYS A 758 -45.76 -11.88 -40.58
CA LYS A 758 -44.74 -12.91 -40.81
C LYS A 758 -43.73 -12.41 -41.85
N THR A 759 -42.43 -12.48 -41.52
CA THR A 759 -41.31 -12.13 -42.42
C THR A 759 -40.21 -13.20 -42.40
N GLY A 760 -39.17 -13.09 -43.24
CA GLY A 760 -38.07 -14.05 -43.33
C GLY A 760 -38.42 -15.30 -44.13
N ALA A 761 -37.39 -15.95 -44.69
CA ALA A 761 -37.53 -17.02 -45.67
C ALA A 761 -38.13 -18.33 -45.12
N GLY A 762 -38.04 -18.59 -43.82
CA GLY A 762 -38.49 -19.82 -43.19
C GLY A 762 -39.99 -19.90 -42.92
N ALA A 763 -40.37 -20.94 -42.18
CA ALA A 763 -41.77 -21.27 -41.92
C ALA A 763 -42.22 -20.86 -40.51
N VAL A 764 -43.43 -20.29 -40.38
CA VAL A 764 -44.18 -20.31 -39.13
C VAL A 764 -45.28 -21.36 -39.23
N ALA A 765 -45.45 -22.17 -38.21
CA ALA A 765 -46.56 -23.13 -38.11
C ALA A 765 -47.50 -22.73 -36.96
N LEU A 766 -48.78 -22.48 -37.24
CA LEU A 766 -49.81 -22.21 -36.24
C LEU A 766 -50.65 -23.47 -36.04
N THR A 767 -50.62 -24.07 -34.86
CA THR A 767 -51.38 -25.29 -34.54
C THR A 767 -52.47 -25.05 -33.49
N GLY A 768 -52.37 -23.96 -32.71
CA GLY A 768 -53.39 -23.51 -31.78
C GLY A 768 -54.46 -22.58 -32.40
N ASN A 769 -55.45 -22.21 -31.59
CA ASN A 769 -56.52 -21.28 -32.01
C ASN A 769 -56.08 -19.83 -31.84
N SER A 770 -56.15 -19.03 -32.90
CA SER A 770 -55.70 -17.64 -32.94
C SER A 770 -56.86 -16.70 -33.27
N THR A 771 -56.95 -15.61 -32.51
CA THR A 771 -57.92 -14.50 -32.68
C THR A 771 -57.12 -13.21 -32.82
N ILE A 772 -56.94 -12.75 -34.07
CA ILE A 772 -56.10 -11.59 -34.42
C ILE A 772 -56.99 -10.56 -35.12
N ILE A 773 -57.74 -9.73 -34.39
CA ILE A 773 -58.78 -8.88 -34.99
C ILE A 773 -58.19 -7.80 -35.90
N GLY A 774 -56.98 -7.32 -35.61
CA GLY A 774 -56.27 -6.32 -36.43
C GLY A 774 -55.71 -6.84 -37.76
N GLY A 775 -55.81 -8.15 -38.02
CA GLY A 775 -55.36 -8.79 -39.25
C GLY A 775 -53.93 -9.33 -39.19
N LEU A 776 -53.62 -10.18 -40.17
CA LEU A 776 -52.36 -10.91 -40.28
C LEU A 776 -51.76 -10.68 -41.67
N THR A 777 -50.49 -10.29 -41.77
CA THR A 777 -49.79 -10.16 -43.05
C THR A 777 -48.72 -11.25 -43.16
N VAL A 778 -48.70 -12.01 -44.24
CA VAL A 778 -47.65 -12.95 -44.61
C VAL A 778 -46.85 -12.31 -45.74
N ALA A 779 -45.74 -11.68 -45.37
CA ALA A 779 -44.94 -10.89 -46.31
C ALA A 779 -43.83 -11.72 -46.97
N GLU A 780 -43.26 -12.69 -46.26
CA GLU A 780 -42.17 -13.55 -46.75
C GLU A 780 -42.24 -14.97 -46.17
N GLY A 781 -41.65 -15.93 -46.90
CA GLY A 781 -41.51 -17.32 -46.48
C GLY A 781 -42.84 -18.08 -46.46
N VAL A 782 -42.97 -19.01 -45.51
CA VAL A 782 -44.16 -19.87 -45.36
C VAL A 782 -44.89 -19.56 -44.04
N LEU A 783 -46.22 -19.51 -44.08
CA LEU A 783 -47.08 -19.64 -42.91
C LEU A 783 -47.98 -20.87 -43.09
N ALA A 784 -47.79 -21.90 -42.27
CA ALA A 784 -48.60 -23.11 -42.22
C ALA A 784 -49.62 -23.00 -41.09
N ASN A 785 -50.91 -22.86 -41.41
CA ASN A 785 -51.99 -22.84 -40.44
C ASN A 785 -52.68 -24.22 -40.36
N HIS A 786 -52.52 -24.88 -39.22
CA HIS A 786 -53.19 -26.14 -38.85
C HIS A 786 -54.20 -25.95 -37.71
N GLY A 787 -54.36 -24.73 -37.19
CA GLY A 787 -55.29 -24.37 -36.11
C GLY A 787 -56.48 -23.56 -36.62
N VAL A 788 -56.79 -22.46 -35.94
CA VAL A 788 -57.88 -21.54 -36.31
C VAL A 788 -57.35 -20.11 -36.38
N ILE A 789 -57.71 -19.35 -37.42
CA ILE A 789 -57.54 -17.89 -37.50
C ILE A 789 -58.95 -17.31 -37.59
N ALA A 790 -59.52 -16.91 -36.45
CA ALA A 790 -60.97 -16.69 -36.30
C ALA A 790 -61.47 -15.29 -36.73
N SER A 791 -60.58 -14.31 -36.88
CA SER A 791 -60.93 -12.90 -37.09
C SER A 791 -59.81 -12.12 -37.78
N GLY A 792 -60.15 -10.98 -38.39
CA GLY A 792 -59.22 -10.11 -39.10
C GLY A 792 -58.83 -10.66 -40.47
N ALA A 793 -58.60 -9.79 -41.45
CA ALA A 793 -58.18 -10.23 -42.78
C ALA A 793 -56.72 -10.70 -42.75
N THR A 794 -56.45 -11.84 -43.42
CA THR A 794 -55.09 -12.33 -43.66
C THR A 794 -54.62 -11.88 -45.04
N HIS A 795 -53.58 -11.07 -45.12
CA HIS A 795 -52.96 -10.61 -46.37
C HIS A 795 -51.75 -11.47 -46.70
N VAL A 796 -51.63 -11.99 -47.92
CA VAL A 796 -50.46 -12.73 -48.40
C VAL A 796 -49.85 -11.98 -49.56
N THR A 797 -48.57 -11.61 -49.44
CA THR A 797 -47.86 -10.76 -50.41
C THR A 797 -46.47 -11.29 -50.72
N GLY A 798 -45.75 -10.68 -51.68
CA GLY A 798 -44.30 -10.79 -51.80
C GLY A 798 -43.74 -12.21 -52.02
N ASN A 799 -44.35 -13.02 -52.90
CA ASN A 799 -43.99 -14.43 -53.14
C ASN A 799 -44.15 -15.37 -51.93
N ALA A 800 -44.68 -14.89 -50.80
CA ALA A 800 -44.92 -15.70 -49.62
C ALA A 800 -46.00 -16.76 -49.86
N LEU A 801 -45.99 -17.81 -49.03
CA LEU A 801 -46.91 -18.93 -49.11
C LEU A 801 -47.69 -19.08 -47.80
N LEU A 802 -49.00 -18.95 -47.87
CA LEU A 802 -49.92 -19.36 -46.81
C LEU A 802 -50.44 -20.77 -47.14
N LEU A 803 -50.30 -21.74 -46.24
CA LEU A 803 -50.76 -23.12 -46.45
C LEU A 803 -51.38 -23.73 -45.20
N GLY A 804 -51.90 -24.96 -45.31
CA GLY A 804 -52.33 -25.77 -44.17
C GLY A 804 -53.83 -26.09 -44.14
N SER A 805 -54.22 -27.01 -43.25
CA SER A 805 -55.58 -27.55 -43.12
C SER A 805 -56.46 -26.85 -42.07
N GLY A 806 -55.98 -25.76 -41.47
CA GLY A 806 -56.68 -25.01 -40.43
C GLY A 806 -57.85 -24.16 -40.95
N GLN A 807 -58.58 -23.53 -40.04
CA GLN A 807 -59.62 -22.55 -40.37
C GLN A 807 -59.01 -21.17 -40.61
N PHE A 808 -59.51 -20.46 -41.61
CA PHE A 808 -59.13 -19.08 -41.95
C PHE A 808 -60.36 -18.17 -41.93
N ALA A 809 -60.17 -16.91 -41.55
CA ALA A 809 -61.09 -15.81 -41.84
C ALA A 809 -60.88 -15.34 -43.31
N ASP A 810 -61.15 -14.07 -43.61
CA ASP A 810 -60.94 -13.53 -44.95
C ASP A 810 -59.46 -13.58 -45.33
N VAL A 811 -59.13 -14.11 -46.52
CA VAL A 811 -57.76 -14.16 -47.05
C VAL A 811 -57.66 -13.27 -48.29
N ASN A 812 -56.69 -12.37 -48.33
CA ASN A 812 -56.42 -11.43 -49.40
C ASN A 812 -55.03 -11.71 -49.98
N VAL A 813 -54.98 -12.26 -51.19
CA VAL A 813 -53.71 -12.56 -51.88
C VAL A 813 -53.39 -11.42 -52.85
N ARG A 814 -52.22 -10.79 -52.70
CA ARG A 814 -51.75 -9.66 -53.51
C ARG A 814 -50.27 -9.81 -53.83
N ASP A 815 -49.72 -9.00 -54.75
CA ASP A 815 -48.27 -8.87 -54.99
C ASP A 815 -47.51 -10.21 -55.10
N ASN A 816 -48.01 -11.15 -55.92
CA ASN A 816 -47.47 -12.51 -56.11
C ASN A 816 -47.49 -13.43 -54.87
N GLY A 817 -48.25 -13.11 -53.83
CA GLY A 817 -48.52 -14.04 -52.74
C GLY A 817 -49.18 -15.32 -53.24
N ARG A 818 -49.04 -16.42 -52.48
CA ARG A 818 -49.59 -17.74 -52.81
C ARG A 818 -50.38 -18.28 -51.62
N PHE A 819 -51.54 -18.86 -51.89
CA PHE A 819 -52.37 -19.54 -50.89
C PHE A 819 -52.66 -20.97 -51.33
N ALA A 820 -52.25 -21.96 -50.53
CA ALA A 820 -52.40 -23.38 -50.79
C ALA A 820 -53.08 -24.07 -49.59
N PRO A 821 -54.41 -24.00 -49.45
CA PRO A 821 -55.12 -24.69 -48.37
C PRO A 821 -55.00 -26.22 -48.56
N GLY A 822 -54.47 -26.91 -47.55
CA GLY A 822 -54.01 -28.31 -47.62
C GLY A 822 -52.61 -28.49 -47.03
N GLY A 823 -52.32 -29.66 -46.44
CA GLY A 823 -51.11 -29.90 -45.62
C GLY A 823 -49.79 -30.08 -46.38
N THR A 824 -49.69 -29.76 -47.67
CA THR A 824 -48.50 -30.02 -48.49
C THR A 824 -47.90 -28.71 -49.03
N PRO A 825 -46.57 -28.52 -48.95
CA PRO A 825 -45.86 -27.40 -49.60
C PRO A 825 -45.61 -27.67 -51.10
N ASP A 826 -45.78 -28.92 -51.55
CA ASP A 826 -45.76 -29.27 -52.96
C ASP A 826 -47.07 -28.82 -53.63
N LEU A 827 -46.96 -27.71 -54.37
CA LEU A 827 -48.06 -27.10 -55.13
C LEU A 827 -48.66 -28.04 -56.20
N SER A 828 -48.03 -29.19 -56.48
CA SER A 828 -48.54 -30.21 -57.42
C SER A 828 -49.36 -31.33 -56.75
N LEU A 829 -49.40 -31.41 -55.41
CA LEU A 829 -50.10 -32.46 -54.64
C LEU A 829 -51.10 -31.86 -53.64
N PHE A 830 -52.29 -31.44 -54.11
CA PHE A 830 -53.39 -30.96 -53.27
C PHE A 830 -54.26 -32.12 -52.72
N SER A 831 -54.75 -32.01 -51.47
CA SER A 831 -55.72 -32.94 -50.85
C SER A 831 -56.68 -32.17 -49.90
N PRO A 832 -57.98 -32.50 -49.83
CA PRO A 832 -59.04 -31.51 -49.62
C PRO A 832 -59.27 -31.13 -48.15
N ALA A 833 -59.42 -29.83 -47.90
CA ALA A 833 -60.09 -29.26 -46.72
C ALA A 833 -61.18 -28.28 -47.21
N THR A 834 -62.30 -28.16 -46.50
CA THR A 834 -63.35 -27.19 -46.81
C THR A 834 -62.86 -25.78 -46.51
N VAL A 835 -62.74 -24.93 -47.54
CA VAL A 835 -62.29 -23.54 -47.42
C VAL A 835 -63.50 -22.61 -47.45
N ALA A 836 -63.83 -21.97 -46.33
CA ALA A 836 -64.82 -20.90 -46.31
C ALA A 836 -64.12 -19.58 -46.61
N ILE A 837 -64.28 -19.05 -47.82
CA ILE A 837 -63.76 -17.74 -48.21
C ILE A 837 -64.95 -16.78 -48.31
N ARG A 838 -64.90 -15.65 -47.60
CA ARG A 838 -65.85 -14.54 -47.75
C ARG A 838 -65.10 -13.31 -48.26
N ASP A 839 -65.76 -12.52 -49.11
CA ASP A 839 -65.28 -11.22 -49.61
C ASP A 839 -63.83 -11.23 -50.18
N PHE A 840 -63.48 -12.27 -50.94
CA PHE A 840 -62.17 -12.45 -51.58
C PHE A 840 -61.91 -11.42 -52.69
N VAL A 841 -60.80 -10.67 -52.60
CA VAL A 841 -60.41 -9.67 -53.62
C VAL A 841 -59.00 -9.95 -54.15
N LEU A 842 -58.90 -10.34 -55.43
CA LEU A 842 -57.66 -10.30 -56.22
C LEU A 842 -57.53 -8.92 -56.87
N SER A 843 -56.51 -8.15 -56.52
CA SER A 843 -56.29 -6.83 -57.12
C SER A 843 -54.83 -6.66 -57.53
N ALA A 844 -54.57 -6.61 -58.84
CA ALA A 844 -53.26 -6.25 -59.38
C ALA A 844 -53.19 -4.72 -59.60
N ALA A 845 -52.66 -3.98 -58.64
CA ALA A 845 -52.32 -2.58 -58.85
C ALA A 845 -50.93 -2.48 -59.49
N GLY A 846 -50.86 -2.54 -60.82
CA GLY A 846 -49.62 -2.31 -61.58
C GLY A 846 -48.80 -3.56 -61.90
N GLN A 847 -49.10 -4.18 -63.04
CA GLN A 847 -48.20 -5.05 -63.84
C GLN A 847 -47.54 -6.29 -63.20
N SER A 848 -48.10 -6.92 -62.16
CA SER A 848 -47.72 -8.28 -61.75
C SER A 848 -48.95 -9.09 -61.29
N ARG A 849 -49.08 -10.35 -61.75
CA ARG A 849 -50.28 -11.18 -61.58
C ARG A 849 -50.38 -11.69 -60.14
N SER A 850 -51.41 -11.29 -59.40
CA SER A 850 -51.81 -12.00 -58.17
C SER A 850 -52.50 -13.31 -58.59
N GLU A 851 -52.00 -14.46 -58.14
CA GLU A 851 -52.51 -15.78 -58.55
C GLU A 851 -53.22 -16.47 -57.37
N LEU A 852 -54.52 -16.69 -57.50
CA LEU A 852 -55.22 -17.72 -56.71
C LEU A 852 -55.09 -19.03 -57.49
N LEU A 853 -54.20 -19.91 -57.04
CA LEU A 853 -54.03 -21.23 -57.65
C LEU A 853 -54.95 -22.24 -56.93
N ILE A 854 -56.10 -22.54 -57.52
CA ILE A 854 -56.93 -23.68 -57.11
C ILE A 854 -56.66 -24.80 -58.11
N GLN A 855 -55.93 -25.84 -57.69
CA GLN A 855 -55.73 -27.03 -58.50
C GLN A 855 -56.66 -28.14 -58.03
N LEU A 856 -57.62 -28.52 -58.89
CA LEU A 856 -58.59 -29.59 -58.62
C LEU A 856 -57.96 -30.93 -59.04
N GLY A 857 -57.75 -31.83 -58.08
CA GLY A 857 -56.85 -32.99 -58.21
C GLY A 857 -57.42 -34.26 -58.85
N GLY A 858 -58.52 -34.18 -59.59
CA GLY A 858 -59.17 -35.38 -60.15
C GLY A 858 -58.49 -35.92 -61.42
N LEU A 859 -57.81 -37.06 -61.34
CA LEU A 859 -57.16 -37.73 -62.48
C LEU A 859 -58.15 -38.47 -63.43
N THR A 860 -59.48 -38.38 -63.24
CA THR A 860 -60.45 -39.03 -64.15
C THR A 860 -61.81 -38.29 -64.20
N PRO A 861 -62.31 -37.87 -65.38
CA PRO A 861 -63.62 -37.21 -65.49
C PRO A 861 -64.79 -38.14 -65.13
N GLY A 862 -65.67 -37.73 -64.20
CA GLY A 862 -67.00 -38.33 -64.01
C GLY A 862 -67.34 -38.90 -62.62
N PHE A 863 -66.38 -39.09 -61.71
CA PHE A 863 -66.63 -39.49 -60.31
C PHE A 863 -65.58 -38.87 -59.37
N GLY A 864 -65.99 -38.21 -58.29
CA GLY A 864 -65.09 -37.68 -57.25
C GLY A 864 -64.45 -36.32 -57.54
N HIS A 865 -65.23 -35.31 -57.93
CA HIS A 865 -64.72 -33.95 -58.10
C HIS A 865 -64.50 -33.24 -56.76
N ASP A 866 -63.38 -32.54 -56.61
CA ASP A 866 -63.29 -31.37 -55.73
C ASP A 866 -64.23 -30.28 -56.28
N GLN A 867 -65.20 -29.82 -55.47
CA GLN A 867 -66.15 -28.78 -55.86
C GLN A 867 -65.70 -27.43 -55.27
N LEU A 868 -65.53 -26.41 -56.13
CA LEU A 868 -65.51 -25.02 -55.68
C LEU A 868 -66.95 -24.56 -55.48
N LEU A 869 -67.47 -24.70 -54.26
CA LEU A 869 -68.81 -24.25 -53.92
C LEU A 869 -68.78 -22.78 -53.48
N VAL A 870 -69.12 -21.87 -54.40
CA VAL A 870 -69.27 -20.44 -54.08
C VAL A 870 -70.69 -20.17 -53.61
N SER A 871 -70.90 -19.98 -52.31
CA SER A 871 -72.17 -19.47 -51.77
C SER A 871 -72.09 -17.94 -51.63
N GLY A 872 -72.51 -17.22 -52.67
CA GLY A 872 -72.44 -15.75 -52.75
C GLY A 872 -71.99 -15.25 -54.12
N ASN A 873 -71.51 -14.00 -54.20
CA ASN A 873 -70.89 -13.45 -55.41
C ASN A 873 -69.37 -13.66 -55.36
N ALA A 874 -68.79 -14.37 -56.33
CA ALA A 874 -67.35 -14.36 -56.59
C ALA A 874 -67.08 -13.48 -57.82
N THR A 875 -66.39 -12.36 -57.62
CA THR A 875 -65.94 -11.50 -58.72
C THR A 875 -64.49 -11.82 -59.01
N LEU A 876 -64.25 -12.69 -59.98
CA LEU A 876 -62.93 -12.92 -60.56
C LEU A 876 -62.64 -11.74 -61.50
N ALA A 877 -62.04 -10.67 -60.98
CA ALA A 877 -61.65 -9.53 -61.80
C ALA A 877 -60.31 -9.84 -62.51
N GLY A 878 -60.45 -10.34 -63.74
CA GLY A 878 -59.46 -10.31 -64.80
C GLY A 878 -60.11 -9.69 -66.02
#